data_AF-A0A963KJV7-F1
#
_entry.id   AF-A0A963KJV7-F1
#
_cell.length_a   1.000
_cell.length_b   1.000
_cell.length_c   1.000
_cell.angle_alpha   90.00
_cell.angle_beta   90.00
_cell.angle_gamma   90.00
#
_symmetry.space_group_name_H-M   'P 1'
#
loop_
_entity.id
_entity.type
_entity.pdbx_description
1 polymer ?
#
loop_
_entity_poly.entity_id
_entity_poly.type
_entity_poly.pdbx_seq_one_letter_code
_entity_poly.pdbx_strand_id
1 'polypeptide(L)'
;LTIAEQLLPLVDGADELLEAPRAGALSAHQSILAEIDRAIVGSITTTSGRRAPLLRSPDAIDIYPANDAVVAGGWALLSVPGSVELYRITQCASASRAEYLLSGQTTRVHLSGELPAGRLPSEFEHAVRALAVHVQSEELELARMPLDAPVYGETIALDRRVDGLRPGQPLALRGKPQRIAIARGAGDLHWRSDDGLARSLAEGDELVLVEPPVRLVGNTPHYLDPHALASAIGQSGVRLRLRLRDRDGLTGVVTARGKDILLARPRDDDPELAEVVLLAEGDDAVVQTRERTVLTLAASTRHCYHRRLARCNANVAPATHGETVEALLGSGDGRVPNAQFELAQAPLTYVSAATASGRASTLTLRVNDVAWQEVPTLHGAAPAARVFETLQDDDGKTRLLFGDGVEGARLPSGSANLRVRYRKGLGVAGNVAADTITTLLSRPLGVTAAHNPQAATGGEDAETLERARENAPLTVLTLDRAVSIDDYAHFARAFAGIDKAHALWVPHGPARGVFLTIAGIDGAPVPETGDTFTHLREALATYGDPLVPLRLANYVDARFVCRLSVMVQDDYDAEAVLAAIDASVRTRFGFARRAFGQTVSVDEVSAVAQGVAGVRAVQVTRLHRPGQGPVVVPRLFARLPVPSLTALPQAAELLTLADAPIELELMARTA
;
A
#
# COMPACT_ATOMS: atom_id res chain seq x y z
N LEU A 1 -39.97 -15.61 22.48
CA LEU A 1 -40.78 -14.67 21.69
C LEU A 1 -40.60 -13.35 22.39
N THR A 2 -39.60 -12.64 21.92
CA THR A 2 -38.89 -11.55 22.60
C THR A 2 -39.67 -10.26 22.44
N ILE A 3 -39.54 -9.33 23.38
CA ILE A 3 -40.09 -7.95 23.35
C ILE A 3 -40.04 -7.29 21.96
N ALA A 4 -39.04 -7.62 21.13
CA ALA A 4 -38.91 -7.21 19.74
C ALA A 4 -40.09 -7.59 18.81
N GLU A 5 -40.80 -8.70 19.06
CA GLU A 5 -41.97 -9.12 18.26
C GLU A 5 -43.24 -8.33 18.65
N GLN A 6 -43.31 -7.79 19.87
CA GLN A 6 -44.44 -6.98 20.35
C GLN A 6 -44.33 -5.49 19.94
N LEU A 7 -43.14 -5.05 19.52
CA LEU A 7 -42.87 -3.65 19.10
C LEU A 7 -42.96 -3.45 17.57
N LEU A 8 -43.16 -4.53 16.81
CA LEU A 8 -43.24 -4.55 15.35
C LEU A 8 -44.33 -3.63 14.73
N PRO A 9 -45.52 -3.42 15.35
CA PRO A 9 -46.55 -2.54 14.80
C PRO A 9 -46.26 -1.03 14.90
N LEU A 10 -45.14 -0.64 15.52
CA LEU A 10 -44.85 0.74 15.92
C LEU A 10 -43.94 1.50 14.92
N VAL A 11 -43.70 0.93 13.74
CA VAL A 11 -42.95 1.54 12.62
C VAL A 11 -43.94 2.10 11.60
N ASP A 12 -43.76 3.33 11.14
CA ASP A 12 -44.63 3.91 10.09
C ASP A 12 -44.58 3.06 8.81
N GLY A 13 -45.74 2.59 8.35
CA GLY A 13 -45.87 1.68 7.19
C GLY A 13 -45.99 0.18 7.51
N ALA A 14 -46.20 -0.21 8.77
CA ALA A 14 -46.28 -1.62 9.20
C ALA A 14 -47.39 -2.46 8.50
N ASP A 15 -48.49 -1.84 8.04
CA ASP A 15 -49.60 -2.54 7.40
C ASP A 15 -49.22 -3.18 6.05
N GLU A 16 -48.29 -2.58 5.29
CA GLU A 16 -47.82 -3.14 4.02
C GLU A 16 -46.80 -4.28 4.20
N LEU A 17 -46.18 -4.40 5.38
CA LEU A 17 -45.13 -5.39 5.68
C LEU A 17 -45.66 -6.70 6.28
N LEU A 18 -46.85 -6.67 6.89
CA LEU A 18 -47.53 -7.86 7.42
C LEU A 18 -48.10 -8.77 6.31
N GLU A 19 -48.31 -8.24 5.10
CA GLU A 19 -48.80 -9.01 3.94
C GLU A 19 -47.69 -9.47 2.96
N ALA A 20 -46.41 -9.17 3.22
CA ALA A 20 -45.32 -9.50 2.30
C ALA A 20 -44.83 -10.97 2.43
N PRO A 21 -44.53 -11.67 1.31
CA PRO A 21 -44.03 -13.04 1.36
C PRO A 21 -42.63 -13.12 2.01
N ARG A 22 -42.41 -14.19 2.79
CA ARG A 22 -41.27 -14.52 3.69
C ARG A 22 -39.82 -14.16 3.28
N ALA A 23 -39.54 -13.76 2.04
CA ALA A 23 -38.20 -13.37 1.59
C ALA A 23 -37.84 -11.89 1.86
N GLY A 24 -38.82 -11.01 2.13
CA GLY A 24 -38.58 -9.61 2.53
C GLY A 24 -38.29 -9.40 4.03
N ALA A 25 -38.56 -10.41 4.85
CA ALA A 25 -38.53 -10.31 6.32
C ALA A 25 -37.12 -10.12 6.92
N LEU A 26 -36.05 -10.53 6.22
CA LEU A 26 -34.68 -10.43 6.76
C LEU A 26 -34.09 -9.01 6.63
N SER A 27 -34.46 -8.29 5.55
CA SER A 27 -34.05 -6.89 5.33
C SER A 27 -34.81 -5.94 6.26
N ALA A 28 -36.11 -6.19 6.46
CA ALA A 28 -36.95 -5.46 7.42
C ALA A 28 -36.52 -5.71 8.87
N HIS A 29 -36.17 -6.96 9.23
CA HIS A 29 -35.66 -7.31 10.57
C HIS A 29 -34.36 -6.57 10.94
N GLN A 30 -33.49 -6.28 9.97
CA GLN A 30 -32.25 -5.52 10.19
C GLN A 30 -32.49 -4.00 10.30
N SER A 31 -33.44 -3.43 9.54
CA SER A 31 -33.86 -2.03 9.74
C SER A 31 -34.60 -1.82 11.06
N ILE A 32 -35.41 -2.79 11.49
CA ILE A 32 -36.15 -2.78 12.76
C ILE A 32 -35.20 -2.87 13.96
N LEU A 33 -34.12 -3.67 13.90
CA LEU A 33 -33.09 -3.68 14.95
C LEU A 33 -32.34 -2.34 15.05
N ALA A 34 -32.19 -1.59 13.94
CA ALA A 34 -31.59 -0.25 13.94
C ALA A 34 -32.53 0.84 14.51
N GLU A 35 -33.84 0.58 14.59
CA GLU A 35 -34.83 1.47 15.20
C GLU A 35 -35.20 1.08 16.65
N ILE A 36 -35.09 -0.18 17.02
CA ILE A 36 -35.24 -0.65 18.41
C ILE A 36 -34.13 -0.11 19.32
N ASP A 37 -32.94 0.18 18.78
CA ASP A 37 -31.88 0.93 19.48
C ASP A 37 -32.29 2.40 19.81
N ARG A 38 -33.44 2.90 19.33
CA ARG A 38 -34.02 4.21 19.71
C ARG A 38 -34.94 4.17 20.93
N ALA A 39 -35.12 3.04 21.62
CA ALA A 39 -36.15 2.94 22.67
C ALA A 39 -35.63 3.02 24.12
N ILE A 40 -35.71 4.24 24.68
CA ILE A 40 -36.11 4.57 26.06
C ILE A 40 -35.26 3.99 27.22
N VAL A 41 -34.38 4.82 27.79
CA VAL A 41 -34.00 4.74 29.22
C VAL A 41 -33.91 6.16 29.81
N GLY A 42 -35.08 6.76 30.07
CA GLY A 42 -35.24 7.97 30.89
C GLY A 42 -35.71 7.61 32.30
N SER A 43 -35.52 8.51 33.27
CA SER A 43 -35.89 8.26 34.68
C SER A 43 -37.37 7.96 34.80
N ILE A 44 -37.67 6.69 35.01
CA ILE A 44 -38.98 6.20 35.40
C ILE A 44 -39.36 6.88 36.71
N THR A 45 -40.33 7.79 36.67
CA THR A 45 -40.98 8.23 37.90
C THR A 45 -41.93 7.11 38.31
N THR A 46 -41.50 6.27 39.26
CA THR A 46 -42.37 5.25 39.81
C THR A 46 -43.44 5.92 40.65
N THR A 47 -44.71 5.85 40.26
CA THR A 47 -45.81 6.02 41.21
C THR A 47 -45.98 4.73 42.01
N SER A 48 -44.93 4.36 42.76
CA SER A 48 -45.00 3.35 43.81
C SER A 48 -45.46 4.02 45.10
N GLY A 49 -46.77 4.18 45.23
CA GLY A 49 -47.43 4.49 46.49
C GLY A 49 -48.55 3.50 46.73
N ARG A 50 -49.13 3.48 47.94
CA ARG A 50 -50.30 2.64 48.32
C ARG A 50 -51.57 2.84 47.44
N ARG A 51 -51.48 3.50 46.28
CA ARG A 51 -52.56 3.86 45.37
C ARG A 51 -52.18 3.50 43.95
N ALA A 52 -52.79 2.44 43.48
CA ALA A 52 -52.62 1.86 42.17
C ALA A 52 -53.31 2.66 41.05
N PRO A 53 -52.77 2.67 39.81
CA PRO A 53 -53.52 3.12 38.63
C PRO A 53 -54.75 2.21 38.43
N LEU A 54 -55.87 2.82 38.05
CA LEU A 54 -57.17 2.15 38.01
C LEU A 54 -57.83 2.41 36.65
N LEU A 55 -58.05 1.33 35.89
CA LEU A 55 -58.74 1.37 34.59
C LEU A 55 -60.14 2.00 34.71
N ARG A 56 -60.51 2.82 33.73
CA ARG A 56 -61.83 3.51 33.64
C ARG A 56 -62.66 2.99 32.48
N SER A 57 -62.03 2.94 31.32
CA SER A 57 -62.54 2.35 30.09
C SER A 57 -61.49 1.36 29.60
N PRO A 58 -61.83 0.49 28.64
CA PRO A 58 -60.91 -0.57 28.25
C PRO A 58 -59.58 -0.08 27.66
N ASP A 59 -59.52 1.18 27.24
CA ASP A 59 -58.42 1.84 26.55
C ASP A 59 -57.84 3.07 27.30
N ALA A 60 -58.31 3.36 28.53
CA ALA A 60 -57.88 4.55 29.27
C ALA A 60 -57.47 4.27 30.72
N ILE A 61 -56.35 4.88 31.12
CA ILE A 61 -55.76 4.76 32.46
C ILE A 61 -55.65 6.13 33.12
N ASP A 62 -56.10 6.22 34.38
CA ASP A 62 -55.85 7.39 35.24
C ASP A 62 -54.55 7.16 36.03
N ILE A 63 -53.55 8.01 35.79
CA ILE A 63 -52.25 8.02 36.48
C ILE A 63 -52.30 9.02 37.62
N TYR A 64 -51.91 8.59 38.84
CA TYR A 64 -51.88 9.44 40.03
C TYR A 64 -50.45 9.53 40.62
N PRO A 65 -49.94 10.72 40.98
CA PRO A 65 -50.61 12.03 40.89
C PRO A 65 -50.67 12.57 39.45
N ALA A 66 -51.44 13.63 39.24
CA ALA A 66 -51.42 14.38 37.98
C ALA A 66 -49.98 14.77 37.60
N ASN A 67 -49.67 14.62 36.33
CA ASN A 67 -48.36 14.81 35.72
C ASN A 67 -48.55 15.50 34.36
N ASP A 68 -48.13 16.77 34.30
CA ASP A 68 -48.30 17.64 33.13
C ASP A 68 -47.27 17.37 32.02
N ALA A 69 -46.21 16.62 32.31
CA ALA A 69 -45.21 16.24 31.31
C ALA A 69 -45.63 15.02 30.48
N VAL A 70 -46.81 14.45 30.73
CA VAL A 70 -47.41 13.44 29.88
C VAL A 70 -48.14 14.13 28.73
N VAL A 71 -47.75 13.84 27.49
CA VAL A 71 -48.28 14.47 26.28
C VAL A 71 -48.85 13.44 25.31
N ALA A 72 -49.85 13.84 24.53
CA ALA A 72 -50.31 13.07 23.38
C ALA A 72 -49.18 12.91 22.35
N GLY A 73 -49.07 11.72 21.74
CA GLY A 73 -47.99 11.35 20.84
C GLY A 73 -46.80 10.66 21.53
N GLY A 74 -46.67 10.79 22.86
CA GLY A 74 -45.68 10.08 23.66
C GLY A 74 -46.04 8.62 23.94
N TRP A 75 -45.19 7.93 24.70
CA TRP A 75 -45.36 6.50 25.02
C TRP A 75 -45.71 6.24 26.49
N ALA A 76 -46.48 5.18 26.71
CA ALA A 76 -46.76 4.60 28.03
C ALA A 76 -46.33 3.12 28.05
N LEU A 77 -45.39 2.78 28.93
CA LEU A 77 -45.01 1.39 29.20
C LEU A 77 -45.82 0.88 30.39
N LEU A 78 -46.59 -0.19 30.19
CA LEU A 78 -47.33 -0.88 31.25
C LEU A 78 -46.55 -2.10 31.68
N SER A 79 -46.38 -2.28 32.99
CA SER A 79 -45.60 -3.37 33.55
C SER A 79 -46.31 -4.03 34.72
N VAL A 80 -46.36 -5.35 34.68
CA VAL A 80 -46.73 -6.24 35.80
C VAL A 80 -45.67 -7.34 35.92
N PRO A 81 -45.60 -8.08 37.03
CA PRO A 81 -44.65 -9.20 37.14
C PRO A 81 -44.86 -10.23 36.01
N GLY A 82 -43.86 -10.37 35.13
CA GLY A 82 -43.89 -11.34 34.03
C GLY A 82 -44.46 -10.84 32.70
N SER A 83 -44.98 -9.59 32.62
CA SER A 83 -45.42 -8.99 31.36
C SER A 83 -45.13 -7.49 31.31
N VAL A 84 -44.63 -7.02 30.17
CA VAL A 84 -44.33 -5.61 29.90
C VAL A 84 -44.74 -5.30 28.48
N GLU A 85 -45.57 -4.27 28.31
CA GLU A 85 -46.07 -3.86 27.00
C GLU A 85 -46.04 -2.34 26.83
N LEU A 86 -45.88 -1.90 25.58
CA LEU A 86 -45.73 -0.50 25.22
C LEU A 86 -46.94 -0.02 24.43
N TYR A 87 -47.48 1.14 24.81
CA TYR A 87 -48.66 1.73 24.21
C TYR A 87 -48.42 3.19 23.84
N ARG A 88 -49.02 3.64 22.74
CA ARG A 88 -48.95 5.05 22.33
C ARG A 88 -50.06 5.84 23.01
N ILE A 89 -49.73 7.02 23.55
CA ILE A 89 -50.70 7.91 24.18
C ILE A 89 -51.37 8.73 23.09
N THR A 90 -52.64 8.43 22.78
CA THR A 90 -53.41 9.17 21.76
C THR A 90 -53.96 10.48 22.29
N GLN A 91 -54.34 10.50 23.56
CA GLN A 91 -54.87 11.67 24.23
C GLN A 91 -54.48 11.67 25.70
N CYS A 92 -54.15 12.83 26.24
CA CYS A 92 -53.93 13.03 27.66
C CYS A 92 -54.78 14.21 28.17
N ALA A 93 -55.38 14.07 29.36
CA ALA A 93 -56.16 15.13 29.97
C ALA A 93 -56.04 15.09 31.51
N SER A 94 -56.09 16.27 32.14
CA SER A 94 -56.29 16.35 33.58
C SER A 94 -57.68 15.86 33.96
N ALA A 95 -57.77 14.95 34.93
CA ALA A 95 -59.01 14.39 35.41
C ALA A 95 -59.05 14.39 36.95
N SER A 96 -60.19 14.82 37.51
CA SER A 96 -60.46 14.69 38.94
C SER A 96 -61.06 13.32 39.24
N ARG A 97 -60.60 12.68 40.32
CA ARG A 97 -61.11 11.37 40.76
C ARG A 97 -61.50 11.40 42.22
N ALA A 98 -62.67 10.84 42.56
CA ALA A 98 -63.15 10.66 43.93
C ALA A 98 -63.70 9.25 44.14
N GLU A 99 -62.94 8.39 44.84
CA GLU A 99 -63.31 7.00 45.16
C GLU A 99 -62.71 6.58 46.52
N TYR A 100 -63.33 5.63 47.22
CA TYR A 100 -62.90 5.16 48.54
C TYR A 100 -62.66 6.28 49.57
N LEU A 101 -63.53 7.29 49.57
CA LEU A 101 -63.46 8.49 50.43
C LEU A 101 -62.21 9.37 50.19
N LEU A 102 -61.54 9.22 49.04
CA LEU A 102 -60.36 10.00 48.65
C LEU A 102 -60.60 10.71 47.32
N SER A 103 -60.33 12.01 47.27
CA SER A 103 -60.35 12.81 46.04
C SER A 103 -58.96 13.31 45.66
N GLY A 104 -58.58 13.23 44.39
CA GLY A 104 -57.30 13.72 43.87
C GLY A 104 -57.31 13.98 42.37
N GLN A 105 -56.40 14.83 41.90
CA GLN A 105 -56.16 15.06 40.47
C GLN A 105 -55.26 13.98 39.89
N THR A 106 -55.58 13.53 38.68
CA THR A 106 -54.91 12.47 37.92
C THR A 106 -54.66 12.95 36.49
N THR A 107 -53.70 12.33 35.80
CA THR A 107 -53.58 12.45 34.34
C THR A 107 -54.25 11.23 33.73
N ARG A 108 -55.33 11.44 32.98
CA ARG A 108 -55.95 10.41 32.16
C ARG A 108 -55.22 10.30 30.84
N VAL A 109 -54.78 9.09 30.50
CA VAL A 109 -54.19 8.78 29.20
C VAL A 109 -55.07 7.78 28.46
N HIS A 110 -55.32 8.04 27.18
CA HIS A 110 -55.91 7.08 26.24
C HIS A 110 -54.79 6.41 25.46
N LEU A 111 -54.87 5.10 25.34
CA LEU A 111 -53.82 4.25 24.79
C LEU A 111 -54.26 3.67 23.44
N SER A 112 -53.31 3.53 22.51
CA SER A 112 -53.46 2.75 21.28
C SER A 112 -52.30 1.76 21.13
N GLY A 113 -52.58 0.62 20.52
CA GLY A 113 -51.63 -0.49 20.34
C GLY A 113 -52.38 -1.81 20.15
N GLU A 114 -51.74 -2.94 20.48
CA GLU A 114 -52.40 -4.24 20.53
C GLU A 114 -53.40 -4.29 21.70
N LEU A 115 -54.63 -3.83 21.44
CA LEU A 115 -55.75 -3.82 22.39
C LEU A 115 -56.82 -4.83 21.92
N PRO A 116 -56.81 -6.09 22.38
CA PRO A 116 -57.81 -7.09 21.99
C PRO A 116 -59.23 -6.60 22.31
N ALA A 117 -60.10 -6.54 21.29
CA ALA A 117 -61.46 -6.00 21.41
C ALA A 117 -61.53 -4.56 21.94
N GLY A 118 -60.50 -3.75 21.69
CA GLY A 118 -60.39 -2.36 22.14
C GLY A 118 -60.12 -2.24 23.64
N ARG A 119 -59.68 -3.33 24.28
CA ARG A 119 -59.39 -3.41 25.72
C ARG A 119 -57.92 -3.68 25.98
N LEU A 120 -57.43 -3.22 27.13
CA LEU A 120 -56.16 -3.65 27.68
C LEU A 120 -56.21 -5.16 27.95
N PRO A 121 -55.11 -5.89 27.73
CA PRO A 121 -55.02 -7.30 28.06
C PRO A 121 -55.43 -7.57 29.51
N SER A 122 -56.06 -8.72 29.73
CA SER A 122 -56.69 -9.10 31.00
C SER A 122 -55.73 -9.04 32.20
N GLU A 123 -54.45 -9.32 31.95
CA GLU A 123 -53.33 -9.26 32.88
C GLU A 123 -53.02 -7.84 33.36
N PHE A 124 -53.31 -6.80 32.59
CA PHE A 124 -53.18 -5.40 33.00
C PHE A 124 -54.50 -4.84 33.54
N GLU A 125 -55.64 -5.22 32.94
CA GLU A 125 -56.99 -4.79 33.36
C GLU A 125 -57.29 -5.13 34.83
N HIS A 126 -56.90 -6.33 35.27
CA HIS A 126 -57.19 -6.82 36.63
C HIS A 126 -56.04 -6.57 37.63
N ALA A 127 -54.86 -6.17 37.15
CA ALA A 127 -53.66 -6.01 37.97
C ALA A 127 -53.54 -4.63 38.63
N VAL A 128 -54.67 -4.03 39.04
CA VAL A 128 -54.74 -2.71 39.68
C VAL A 128 -53.58 -2.49 40.63
N ARG A 129 -53.36 -3.36 41.63
CA ARG A 129 -52.32 -3.20 42.66
C ARG A 129 -50.88 -3.47 42.22
N ALA A 130 -50.68 -4.15 41.09
CA ALA A 130 -49.37 -4.58 40.61
C ALA A 130 -48.93 -3.83 39.33
N LEU A 131 -49.84 -3.06 38.72
CA LEU A 131 -49.61 -2.33 37.49
C LEU A 131 -48.76 -1.08 37.73
N ALA A 132 -47.59 -1.05 37.11
CA ALA A 132 -46.77 0.15 36.95
C ALA A 132 -46.98 0.74 35.56
N VAL A 133 -47.07 2.07 35.48
CA VAL A 133 -47.21 2.81 34.22
C VAL A 133 -46.07 3.81 34.14
N HIS A 134 -45.23 3.68 33.12
CA HIS A 134 -44.09 4.55 32.87
C HIS A 134 -44.41 5.46 31.68
N VAL A 135 -44.26 6.77 31.86
CA VAL A 135 -44.62 7.82 30.89
C VAL A 135 -43.50 8.86 30.80
N GLN A 136 -43.60 9.83 29.88
CA GLN A 136 -42.57 10.85 29.57
C GLN A 136 -41.38 10.29 28.76
N SER A 137 -41.65 9.75 27.57
CA SER A 137 -40.59 9.30 26.65
C SER A 137 -39.79 10.48 26.09
N GLU A 138 -38.46 10.35 26.05
CA GLU A 138 -37.51 11.27 25.41
C GLU A 138 -36.88 10.58 24.18
N GLU A 139 -36.70 11.32 23.09
CA GLU A 139 -36.05 10.84 21.86
C GLU A 139 -34.53 11.01 21.98
N LEU A 140 -33.75 9.95 21.74
CA LEU A 140 -32.29 10.01 21.72
C LEU A 140 -31.76 10.08 20.29
N GLU A 141 -30.74 10.92 20.09
CA GLU A 141 -29.98 10.91 18.84
C GLU A 141 -29.25 9.58 18.67
N LEU A 142 -29.47 8.92 17.54
CA LEU A 142 -28.75 7.69 17.20
C LEU A 142 -27.24 7.96 17.13
N ALA A 143 -26.48 7.20 17.92
CA ALA A 143 -25.04 7.15 17.77
C ALA A 143 -24.68 6.49 16.44
N ARG A 144 -23.74 7.07 15.69
CA ARG A 144 -23.22 6.46 14.46
C ARG A 144 -22.59 5.12 14.80
N MET A 145 -22.99 4.05 14.11
CA MET A 145 -22.37 2.73 14.25
C MET A 145 -20.86 2.85 13.99
N PRO A 146 -20.00 2.42 14.93
CA PRO A 146 -18.56 2.52 14.75
C PRO A 146 -18.10 1.63 13.58
N LEU A 147 -17.45 2.24 12.60
CA LEU A 147 -16.77 1.54 11.50
C LEU A 147 -15.39 1.11 11.99
N ASP A 148 -15.30 -0.09 12.56
CA ASP A 148 -14.05 -0.62 13.11
C ASP A 148 -13.29 -1.54 12.12
N ALA A 149 -13.85 -1.79 10.93
CA ALA A 149 -13.16 -2.50 9.87
C ALA A 149 -11.86 -1.77 9.47
N PRO A 150 -10.73 -2.47 9.28
CA PRO A 150 -9.50 -1.84 8.79
C PRO A 150 -9.67 -1.26 7.37
N VAL A 151 -8.67 -0.53 6.90
CA VAL A 151 -8.63 -0.01 5.52
C VAL A 151 -7.60 -0.82 4.74
N TYR A 152 -8.06 -1.59 3.76
CA TYR A 152 -7.22 -2.26 2.78
C TYR A 152 -8.02 -2.62 1.52
N GLY A 153 -7.32 -3.09 0.49
CA GLY A 153 -7.95 -3.59 -0.74
C GLY A 153 -8.17 -2.48 -1.76
N GLU A 154 -9.18 -2.64 -2.61
CA GLU A 154 -9.41 -1.75 -3.77
C GLU A 154 -10.48 -0.69 -3.53
N THR A 155 -11.12 -0.68 -2.35
CA THR A 155 -12.22 0.25 -2.08
C THR A 155 -12.00 1.01 -0.78
N ILE A 156 -12.01 2.35 -0.87
CA ILE A 156 -11.84 3.23 0.28
C ILE A 156 -13.04 4.16 0.38
N ALA A 157 -13.82 4.02 1.45
CA ALA A 157 -14.86 4.99 1.79
C ALA A 157 -14.29 6.09 2.69
N LEU A 158 -14.38 7.34 2.22
CA LEU A 158 -14.04 8.53 3.00
C LEU A 158 -15.14 8.86 4.02
N ASP A 159 -14.77 9.57 5.08
CA ASP A 159 -15.67 9.96 6.18
C ASP A 159 -16.63 11.10 5.81
N ARG A 160 -16.36 11.78 4.69
CA ARG A 160 -17.14 12.88 4.14
C ARG A 160 -17.17 12.84 2.62
N ARG A 161 -18.09 13.60 2.04
CA ARG A 161 -18.07 13.90 0.61
C ARG A 161 -16.86 14.77 0.29
N VAL A 162 -16.10 14.37 -0.73
CA VAL A 162 -14.97 15.10 -1.30
C VAL A 162 -15.20 15.21 -2.79
N ASP A 163 -15.30 16.45 -3.27
CA ASP A 163 -15.49 16.79 -4.68
C ASP A 163 -14.16 17.06 -5.39
N GLY A 164 -14.15 16.98 -6.72
CA GLY A 164 -12.99 17.31 -7.56
C GLY A 164 -11.96 16.21 -7.75
N LEU A 165 -12.16 15.02 -7.16
CA LEU A 165 -11.35 13.83 -7.42
C LEU A 165 -11.63 13.29 -8.83
N ARG A 166 -10.59 12.77 -9.50
CA ARG A 166 -10.67 12.31 -10.89
C ARG A 166 -10.14 10.87 -11.04
N PRO A 167 -10.66 10.09 -12.00
CA PRO A 167 -10.06 8.80 -12.38
C PRO A 167 -8.56 8.93 -12.67
N GLY A 168 -7.78 7.89 -12.34
CA GLY A 168 -6.33 7.86 -12.52
C GLY A 168 -5.52 8.78 -11.57
N GLN A 169 -6.17 9.58 -10.72
CA GLN A 169 -5.47 10.51 -9.82
C GLN A 169 -4.69 9.77 -8.73
N PRO A 170 -3.44 10.18 -8.41
CA PRO A 170 -2.69 9.65 -7.30
C PRO A 170 -3.22 10.11 -5.94
N LEU A 171 -3.23 9.19 -4.98
CA LEU A 171 -3.57 9.40 -3.58
C LEU A 171 -2.44 8.89 -2.71
N ALA A 172 -2.06 9.66 -1.70
CA ALA A 172 -1.10 9.24 -0.67
C ALA A 172 -1.88 8.74 0.55
N LEU A 173 -1.79 7.44 0.81
CA LEU A 173 -2.34 6.81 2.00
C LEU A 173 -1.26 6.76 3.08
N ARG A 174 -1.63 7.07 4.31
CA ARG A 174 -0.72 7.07 5.45
C ARG A 174 -1.44 6.69 6.73
N GLY A 175 -0.82 5.90 7.60
CA GLY A 175 -1.41 5.57 8.89
C GLY A 175 -0.73 4.42 9.61
N LYS A 176 -1.25 4.08 10.79
CA LYS A 176 -0.74 2.97 11.60
C LYS A 176 -1.26 1.61 11.09
N PRO A 177 -0.47 0.53 11.20
CA PRO A 177 -0.88 -0.81 10.77
C PRO A 177 -2.05 -1.34 11.60
N GLN A 178 -2.92 -2.15 10.99
CA GLN A 178 -3.91 -2.93 11.73
C GLN A 178 -3.21 -4.08 12.49
N ARG A 179 -3.58 -4.29 13.76
CA ARG A 179 -3.12 -5.44 14.56
C ARG A 179 -4.21 -6.49 14.71
N ILE A 180 -3.81 -7.74 14.88
CA ILE A 180 -4.65 -8.87 15.26
C ILE A 180 -4.20 -9.36 16.63
N ALA A 181 -5.13 -9.40 17.59
CA ALA A 181 -4.93 -10.04 18.88
C ALA A 181 -5.49 -11.46 18.86
N ILE A 182 -4.86 -12.38 19.57
CA ILE A 182 -5.40 -13.71 19.81
C ILE A 182 -6.44 -13.64 20.93
N ALA A 183 -7.65 -14.12 20.62
CA ALA A 183 -8.78 -14.05 21.51
C ALA A 183 -8.63 -15.00 22.70
N ARG A 184 -9.30 -14.68 23.81
CA ARG A 184 -9.37 -15.54 24.99
C ARG A 184 -9.99 -16.89 24.66
N GLY A 185 -9.33 -17.97 25.09
CA GLY A 185 -9.77 -19.34 24.82
C GLY A 185 -9.51 -19.83 23.39
N ALA A 186 -8.72 -19.11 22.59
CA ALA A 186 -8.17 -19.63 21.35
C ALA A 186 -7.22 -20.81 21.65
N GLY A 187 -7.45 -21.95 21.00
CA GLY A 187 -6.62 -23.15 21.17
C GLY A 187 -5.90 -23.52 19.88
N ASP A 188 -4.65 -23.96 20.00
CA ASP A 188 -3.80 -24.55 18.95
C ASP A 188 -3.61 -23.68 17.69
N LEU A 189 -3.22 -22.42 17.87
CA LEU A 189 -2.79 -21.56 16.77
C LEU A 189 -1.27 -21.63 16.59
N HIS A 190 -0.84 -22.04 15.40
CA HIS A 190 0.57 -22.05 15.02
C HIS A 190 0.81 -21.06 13.89
N TRP A 191 1.66 -20.09 14.17
CA TRP A 191 2.19 -19.18 13.17
C TRP A 191 3.50 -19.74 12.62
N ARG A 192 3.64 -19.69 11.30
CA ARG A 192 4.82 -20.19 10.59
C ARG A 192 5.42 -19.07 9.74
N SER A 193 6.64 -18.68 10.03
CA SER A 193 7.38 -17.69 9.27
C SER A 193 7.79 -18.20 7.89
N ASP A 194 8.11 -17.25 7.01
CA ASP A 194 8.55 -17.53 5.64
C ASP A 194 9.88 -18.30 5.58
N ASP A 195 10.75 -18.16 6.59
CA ASP A 195 12.00 -18.91 6.74
C ASP A 195 11.82 -20.32 7.35
N GLY A 196 10.58 -20.69 7.67
CA GLY A 196 10.22 -22.04 8.13
C GLY A 196 10.17 -22.22 9.65
N LEU A 197 10.47 -21.19 10.45
CA LEU A 197 10.28 -21.22 11.90
C LEU A 197 8.80 -21.31 12.26
N ALA A 198 8.46 -22.15 13.23
CA ALA A 198 7.10 -22.33 13.72
C ALA A 198 7.00 -21.89 15.19
N ARG A 199 5.96 -21.12 15.52
CA ARG A 199 5.71 -20.59 16.87
C ARG A 199 4.24 -20.78 17.22
N SER A 200 3.96 -21.25 18.43
CA SER A 200 2.60 -21.28 18.97
C SER A 200 2.21 -19.87 19.43
N LEU A 201 0.99 -19.45 19.08
CA LEU A 201 0.42 -18.19 19.53
C LEU A 201 -0.50 -18.43 20.73
N ALA A 202 -0.38 -17.59 21.76
CA ALA A 202 -1.16 -17.65 22.98
C ALA A 202 -2.17 -16.49 23.08
N GLU A 203 -3.14 -16.61 23.99
CA GLU A 203 -4.08 -15.54 24.32
C GLU A 203 -3.33 -14.22 24.61
N GLY A 204 -3.81 -13.14 24.00
CA GLY A 204 -3.21 -11.80 24.16
C GLY A 204 -1.99 -11.52 23.30
N ASP A 205 -1.46 -12.51 22.56
CA ASP A 205 -0.45 -12.23 21.54
C ASP A 205 -1.04 -11.30 20.47
N GLU A 206 -0.28 -10.27 20.10
CA GLU A 206 -0.68 -9.32 19.08
C GLU A 206 0.36 -9.24 17.97
N LEU A 207 -0.10 -9.37 16.73
CA LEU A 207 0.74 -9.31 15.54
C LEU A 207 0.18 -8.29 14.55
N VAL A 208 1.05 -7.75 13.70
CA VAL A 208 0.68 -6.80 12.65
C VAL A 208 0.11 -7.56 11.46
N LEU A 209 -1.06 -7.15 10.96
CA LEU A 209 -1.64 -7.65 9.73
C LEU A 209 -0.90 -7.04 8.53
N VAL A 210 -0.18 -7.88 7.78
CA VAL A 210 0.72 -7.42 6.71
C VAL A 210 -0.01 -7.29 5.38
N GLU A 211 -0.91 -8.22 5.09
CA GLU A 211 -1.65 -8.31 3.83
C GLU A 211 -3.15 -8.57 4.10
N PRO A 212 -4.05 -8.26 3.14
CA PRO A 212 -5.46 -8.60 3.24
C PRO A 212 -5.68 -10.08 3.60
N PRO A 213 -6.46 -10.39 4.64
CA PRO A 213 -6.74 -11.77 5.00
C PRO A 213 -7.61 -12.44 3.95
N VAL A 214 -7.53 -13.76 3.89
CA VAL A 214 -8.39 -14.56 3.01
C VAL A 214 -9.25 -15.51 3.83
N ARG A 215 -10.50 -15.69 3.41
CA ARG A 215 -11.39 -16.72 3.95
C ARG A 215 -11.06 -18.05 3.30
N LEU A 216 -10.99 -19.11 4.09
CA LEU A 216 -10.84 -20.47 3.60
C LEU A 216 -12.22 -21.13 3.48
N VAL A 217 -12.59 -21.51 2.25
CA VAL A 217 -13.72 -22.40 1.99
C VAL A 217 -13.12 -23.76 1.64
N GLY A 218 -13.19 -24.71 2.58
CA GLY A 218 -12.32 -25.88 2.55
C GLY A 218 -10.85 -25.45 2.71
N ASN A 219 -10.03 -25.72 1.69
CA ASN A 219 -8.63 -25.26 1.61
C ASN A 219 -8.42 -24.16 0.56
N THR A 220 -9.47 -23.71 -0.11
CA THR A 220 -9.38 -22.69 -1.16
C THR A 220 -9.45 -21.29 -0.54
N PRO A 221 -8.45 -20.43 -0.78
CA PRO A 221 -8.47 -19.05 -0.30
C PRO A 221 -9.37 -18.17 -1.18
N HIS A 222 -10.22 -17.38 -0.54
CA HIS A 222 -11.07 -16.36 -1.15
C HIS A 222 -10.74 -15.00 -0.53
N TYR A 223 -10.61 -13.97 -1.36
CA TYR A 223 -10.43 -12.59 -0.89
C TYR A 223 -11.55 -12.22 0.09
N LEU A 224 -11.18 -11.48 1.13
CA LEU A 224 -12.09 -11.03 2.17
C LEU A 224 -11.99 -9.51 2.29
N ASP A 225 -13.02 -8.80 1.85
CA ASP A 225 -13.06 -7.34 1.99
C ASP A 225 -13.09 -6.92 3.48
N PRO A 226 -12.75 -5.66 3.79
CA PRO A 226 -12.64 -5.22 5.17
C PRO A 226 -13.92 -5.36 6.01
N HIS A 227 -15.10 -5.20 5.41
CA HIS A 227 -16.37 -5.30 6.15
C HIS A 227 -16.72 -6.77 6.42
N ALA A 228 -16.45 -7.65 5.45
CA ALA A 228 -16.58 -9.08 5.63
C ALA A 228 -15.58 -9.63 6.68
N LEU A 229 -14.36 -9.07 6.76
CA LEU A 229 -13.43 -9.37 7.86
C LEU A 229 -14.03 -8.97 9.21
N ALA A 230 -14.50 -7.73 9.36
CA ALA A 230 -15.09 -7.27 10.62
C ALA A 230 -16.28 -8.16 11.05
N SER A 231 -17.11 -8.59 10.10
CA SER A 231 -18.22 -9.51 10.34
C SER A 231 -17.79 -10.95 10.67
N ALA A 232 -16.61 -11.37 10.20
CA ALA A 232 -16.05 -12.70 10.46
C ALA A 232 -15.43 -12.82 11.85
N ILE A 233 -14.93 -11.72 12.43
CA ILE A 233 -14.42 -11.69 13.81
C ILE A 233 -15.51 -12.17 14.78
N GLY A 234 -15.14 -13.02 15.74
CA GLY A 234 -16.09 -13.64 16.69
C GLY A 234 -16.84 -14.86 16.15
N GLN A 235 -16.82 -15.12 14.83
CA GLN A 235 -17.57 -16.24 14.24
C GLN A 235 -16.81 -17.56 14.33
N SER A 236 -17.44 -18.57 14.93
CA SER A 236 -16.85 -19.91 15.10
C SER A 236 -16.71 -20.69 13.78
N GLY A 237 -17.63 -20.47 12.84
CA GLY A 237 -17.73 -21.21 11.57
C GLY A 237 -16.88 -20.65 10.43
N VAL A 238 -16.21 -19.50 10.63
CA VAL A 238 -15.39 -18.86 9.58
C VAL A 238 -13.93 -19.18 9.83
N ARG A 239 -13.25 -19.78 8.85
CA ARG A 239 -11.80 -19.99 8.86
C ARG A 239 -11.11 -18.93 8.01
N LEU A 240 -10.04 -18.38 8.56
CA LEU A 240 -9.25 -17.30 7.96
C LEU A 240 -7.79 -17.74 7.86
N ARG A 241 -7.12 -17.34 6.79
CA ARG A 241 -5.66 -17.37 6.67
C ARG A 241 -5.15 -15.94 6.70
N LEU A 242 -4.31 -15.65 7.67
CA LEU A 242 -3.76 -14.31 7.90
C LEU A 242 -2.25 -14.34 7.70
N ARG A 243 -1.73 -13.28 7.09
CA ARG A 243 -0.29 -13.04 7.00
C ARG A 243 0.08 -11.97 8.02
N LEU A 244 0.82 -12.40 9.04
CA LEU A 244 1.08 -11.63 10.24
C LEU A 244 2.58 -11.45 10.46
N ARG A 245 2.97 -10.26 10.94
CA ARG A 245 4.33 -9.94 11.37
C ARG A 245 4.39 -9.84 12.89
N ASP A 246 5.36 -10.52 13.48
CA ASP A 246 5.55 -10.54 14.93
C ASP A 246 6.38 -9.34 15.43
N ARG A 247 6.70 -9.32 16.73
CA ARG A 247 7.51 -8.26 17.36
C ARG A 247 8.98 -8.29 16.94
N ASP A 248 9.47 -9.43 16.45
CA ASP A 248 10.86 -9.61 16.02
C ASP A 248 11.01 -9.19 14.53
N GLY A 249 9.92 -8.76 13.89
CA GLY A 249 9.87 -8.33 12.50
C GLY A 249 9.72 -9.48 11.49
N LEU A 250 9.63 -10.72 11.96
CA LEU A 250 9.46 -11.88 11.11
C LEU A 250 8.01 -11.95 10.60
N THR A 251 7.85 -12.23 9.30
CA THR A 251 6.54 -12.36 8.66
C THR A 251 6.25 -13.83 8.40
N GLY A 252 4.97 -14.20 8.56
CA GLY A 252 4.52 -15.57 8.44
C GLY A 252 3.01 -15.69 8.32
N VAL A 253 2.54 -16.92 8.27
CA VAL A 253 1.12 -17.24 8.05
C VAL A 253 0.57 -18.00 9.26
N VAL A 254 -0.67 -17.66 9.64
CA VAL A 254 -1.48 -18.43 10.59
C VAL A 254 -2.85 -18.71 10.00
N THR A 255 -3.39 -19.88 10.28
CA THR A 255 -4.80 -20.21 10.02
C THR A 255 -5.56 -20.21 11.34
N ALA A 256 -6.62 -19.40 11.45
CA ALA A 256 -7.40 -19.24 12.66
C ALA A 256 -8.90 -19.24 12.35
N ARG A 257 -9.77 -19.52 13.33
CA ARG A 257 -11.21 -19.24 13.19
C ARG A 257 -11.47 -17.78 13.55
N GLY A 258 -12.54 -17.21 13.01
CA GLY A 258 -12.96 -15.84 13.31
C GLY A 258 -13.11 -15.57 14.80
N LYS A 259 -13.61 -16.55 15.57
CA LYS A 259 -13.71 -16.48 17.04
C LYS A 259 -12.37 -16.43 17.78
N ASP A 260 -11.29 -16.92 17.16
CA ASP A 260 -9.99 -17.11 17.83
C ASP A 260 -9.14 -15.82 17.74
N ILE A 261 -9.63 -14.78 17.07
CA ILE A 261 -8.91 -13.52 16.83
C ILE A 261 -9.78 -12.30 17.09
N LEU A 262 -9.15 -11.16 17.34
CA LEU A 262 -9.77 -9.85 17.53
C LEU A 262 -9.01 -8.79 16.74
N LEU A 263 -9.70 -7.73 16.31
CA LEU A 263 -9.03 -6.52 15.82
C LEU A 263 -8.45 -5.76 17.02
N ALA A 264 -7.14 -5.55 17.00
CA ALA A 264 -6.43 -4.81 18.05
C ALA A 264 -6.00 -3.43 17.56
N ARG A 265 -5.86 -2.49 18.50
CA ARG A 265 -5.37 -1.14 18.17
C ARG A 265 -3.87 -1.18 17.92
N PRO A 266 -3.35 -0.27 17.08
CA PRO A 266 -1.91 -0.14 16.90
C PRO A 266 -1.25 0.33 18.19
N ARG A 267 0.01 -0.04 18.37
CA ARG A 267 0.83 0.43 19.49
C ARG A 267 1.46 1.78 19.16
N ASP A 268 1.89 2.49 20.19
CA ASP A 268 2.53 3.80 20.03
C ASP A 268 3.83 3.71 19.23
N ASP A 269 4.58 2.62 19.41
CA ASP A 269 5.84 2.30 18.73
C ASP A 269 5.67 1.66 17.33
N ASP A 270 4.45 1.32 16.92
CA ASP A 270 4.22 0.80 15.56
C ASP A 270 4.62 1.85 14.52
N PRO A 271 5.35 1.50 13.44
CA PRO A 271 5.74 2.47 12.43
C PRO A 271 4.50 3.01 11.70
N GLU A 272 4.56 4.29 11.30
CA GLU A 272 3.57 4.83 10.37
C GLU A 272 3.89 4.31 8.97
N LEU A 273 2.91 3.65 8.33
CA LEU A 273 3.01 3.14 6.98
C LEU A 273 2.53 4.20 6.00
N ALA A 274 3.11 4.23 4.81
CA ALA A 274 2.71 5.13 3.75
C ALA A 274 2.87 4.49 2.36
N GLU A 275 1.95 4.82 1.46
CA GLU A 275 2.03 4.42 0.06
C GLU A 275 1.30 5.40 -0.86
N VAL A 276 1.69 5.43 -2.12
CA VAL A 276 0.92 6.10 -3.18
C VAL A 276 0.12 5.04 -3.93
N VAL A 277 -1.18 5.28 -4.07
CA VAL A 277 -2.11 4.47 -4.88
C VAL A 277 -2.72 5.35 -5.97
N LEU A 278 -3.15 4.74 -7.06
CA LEU A 278 -3.90 5.42 -8.12
C LEU A 278 -5.39 5.09 -7.97
N LEU A 279 -6.25 6.08 -8.20
CA LEU A 279 -7.65 5.82 -8.48
C LEU A 279 -7.78 4.98 -9.75
N ALA A 280 -8.76 4.09 -9.78
CA ALA A 280 -9.12 3.36 -10.98
C ALA A 280 -9.44 4.32 -12.13
N GLU A 281 -9.38 3.82 -13.36
CA GLU A 281 -9.91 4.52 -14.51
C GLU A 281 -11.43 4.33 -14.61
N GLY A 282 -12.11 5.25 -15.31
CA GLY A 282 -13.55 5.18 -15.57
C GLY A 282 -14.46 5.83 -14.51
N ASP A 283 -15.76 5.85 -14.81
CA ASP A 283 -16.74 6.66 -14.06
C ASP A 283 -17.01 6.13 -12.63
N ASP A 284 -16.81 4.83 -12.39
CA ASP A 284 -17.01 4.19 -11.09
C ASP A 284 -15.78 4.33 -10.16
N ALA A 285 -14.73 5.01 -10.60
CA ALA A 285 -13.54 5.28 -9.78
C ALA A 285 -13.86 6.14 -8.55
N VAL A 286 -14.84 7.04 -8.67
CA VAL A 286 -15.26 7.96 -7.62
C VAL A 286 -16.77 7.98 -7.55
N VAL A 287 -17.33 7.22 -6.61
CA VAL A 287 -18.77 7.18 -6.35
C VAL A 287 -19.10 8.10 -5.19
N GLN A 288 -19.89 9.14 -5.45
CA GLN A 288 -20.32 10.09 -4.43
C GLN A 288 -21.76 9.83 -4.01
N THR A 289 -22.00 9.78 -2.71
CA THR A 289 -23.34 9.90 -2.13
C THR A 289 -23.54 11.33 -1.60
N ARG A 290 -24.72 11.62 -1.02
CA ARG A 290 -24.95 12.90 -0.33
C ARG A 290 -23.95 13.14 0.80
N GLU A 291 -23.47 12.09 1.46
CA GLU A 291 -22.71 12.20 2.71
C GLU A 291 -21.23 11.80 2.57
N ARG A 292 -20.89 10.93 1.61
CA ARG A 292 -19.54 10.35 1.51
C ARG A 292 -19.08 10.16 0.07
N THR A 293 -17.76 10.07 -0.09
CA THR A 293 -17.13 9.61 -1.33
C THR A 293 -16.57 8.20 -1.12
N VAL A 294 -16.86 7.30 -2.05
CA VAL A 294 -16.27 5.96 -2.14
C VAL A 294 -15.34 5.92 -3.34
N LEU A 295 -14.12 5.46 -3.11
CA LEU A 295 -13.03 5.43 -4.07
C LEU A 295 -12.76 3.99 -4.47
N THR A 296 -12.64 3.74 -5.77
CA THR A 296 -12.13 2.50 -6.33
C THR A 296 -10.68 2.73 -6.77
N LEU A 297 -9.76 1.89 -6.32
CA LEU A 297 -8.33 1.98 -6.62
C LEU A 297 -7.98 1.12 -7.83
N ALA A 298 -6.94 1.51 -8.57
CA ALA A 298 -6.44 0.73 -9.71
C ALA A 298 -5.80 -0.60 -9.28
N ALA A 299 -5.36 -0.70 -8.03
CA ALA A 299 -4.81 -1.91 -7.42
C ALA A 299 -5.10 -1.91 -5.91
N SER A 300 -5.12 -3.11 -5.31
CA SER A 300 -5.23 -3.27 -3.86
C SER A 300 -4.09 -2.54 -3.12
N THR A 301 -4.41 -1.93 -1.97
CA THR A 301 -3.39 -1.37 -1.07
C THR A 301 -2.38 -2.44 -0.65
N ARG A 302 -1.10 -2.05 -0.53
CA ARG A 302 -0.02 -2.94 -0.07
C ARG A 302 -0.06 -3.18 1.43
N HIS A 303 -0.67 -2.26 2.17
CA HIS A 303 -0.76 -2.31 3.63
C HIS A 303 -2.21 -2.43 4.12
N CYS A 304 -2.36 -2.95 5.34
CA CYS A 304 -3.62 -2.94 6.08
C CYS A 304 -3.56 -1.89 7.19
N TYR A 305 -4.34 -0.81 7.05
CA TYR A 305 -4.31 0.30 7.98
C TYR A 305 -5.39 0.19 9.04
N HIS A 306 -5.08 0.63 10.25
CA HIS A 306 -6.08 0.88 11.26
C HIS A 306 -6.93 2.10 10.88
N ARG A 307 -8.23 1.90 10.71
CA ARG A 307 -9.13 2.88 10.06
C ARG A 307 -9.13 4.27 10.67
N ARG A 308 -9.13 4.37 12.01
CA ARG A 308 -9.17 5.68 12.70
C ARG A 308 -7.86 6.47 12.59
N LEU A 309 -6.76 5.80 12.25
CA LEU A 309 -5.43 6.40 12.15
C LEU A 309 -4.92 6.46 10.70
N ALA A 310 -5.77 6.04 9.74
CA ALA A 310 -5.51 6.18 8.32
C ALA A 310 -5.93 7.57 7.84
N ARG A 311 -5.08 8.17 7.01
CA ARG A 311 -5.29 9.42 6.29
C ARG A 311 -5.09 9.19 4.80
N CYS A 312 -5.84 9.92 4.00
CA CYS A 312 -5.75 9.92 2.55
C CYS A 312 -5.57 11.36 2.07
N ASN A 313 -4.48 11.62 1.37
CA ASN A 313 -4.14 12.91 0.79
C ASN A 313 -4.29 12.84 -0.74
N ALA A 314 -5.14 13.69 -1.30
CA ALA A 314 -5.38 13.74 -2.76
C ALA A 314 -4.58 14.84 -3.47
N ASN A 315 -3.89 15.69 -2.71
CA ASN A 315 -3.01 16.75 -3.20
C ASN A 315 -1.58 16.22 -3.48
N VAL A 316 -1.49 15.13 -4.24
CA VAL A 316 -0.23 14.49 -4.59
C VAL A 316 0.32 15.09 -5.88
N ALA A 317 1.61 15.40 -5.89
CA ALA A 317 2.33 15.90 -7.06
C ALA A 317 3.61 15.09 -7.28
N PRO A 318 4.02 14.87 -8.55
CA PRO A 318 5.30 14.24 -8.84
C PRO A 318 6.45 15.15 -8.38
N ALA A 319 7.52 14.53 -7.90
CA ALA A 319 8.74 15.21 -7.53
C ALA A 319 9.93 14.51 -8.21
N THR A 320 10.82 15.28 -8.81
CA THR A 320 12.06 14.80 -9.42
C THR A 320 13.22 15.67 -8.98
N HIS A 321 14.41 15.07 -8.86
CA HIS A 321 15.62 15.74 -8.39
C HIS A 321 16.10 16.85 -9.34
N GLY A 322 16.85 17.81 -8.80
CA GLY A 322 17.56 18.87 -9.54
C GLY A 322 17.09 20.29 -9.21
N GLU A 323 18.03 21.22 -9.23
CA GLU A 323 17.79 22.66 -9.07
C GLU A 323 17.51 23.29 -10.44
N THR A 324 16.44 24.08 -10.56
CA THR A 324 16.11 24.78 -11.82
C THR A 324 17.08 25.93 -12.08
N VAL A 325 17.65 25.95 -13.28
CA VAL A 325 18.52 27.03 -13.79
C VAL A 325 17.86 27.65 -15.02
N GLU A 326 17.75 28.97 -15.03
CA GLU A 326 17.38 29.76 -16.21
C GLU A 326 18.54 30.67 -16.59
N ALA A 327 18.94 30.66 -17.86
CA ALA A 327 20.10 31.42 -18.32
C ALA A 327 19.95 31.90 -19.76
N LEU A 328 20.66 32.98 -20.08
CA LEU A 328 20.91 33.41 -21.45
C LEU A 328 22.27 32.86 -21.88
N LEU A 329 22.29 32.05 -22.94
CA LEU A 329 23.53 31.46 -23.45
C LEU A 329 24.35 32.43 -24.32
N GLY A 330 23.67 33.37 -24.98
CA GLY A 330 24.34 34.37 -25.81
C GLY A 330 23.52 34.79 -27.03
N SER A 331 24.24 35.23 -28.06
CA SER A 331 23.74 35.82 -29.29
C SER A 331 23.95 34.88 -30.47
N GLY A 332 22.89 34.57 -31.22
CA GLY A 332 22.99 33.82 -32.46
C GLY A 332 23.58 34.66 -33.61
N ASP A 333 24.27 34.00 -34.54
CA ASP A 333 24.72 34.59 -35.81
C ASP A 333 24.44 33.61 -36.96
N GLY A 334 23.47 33.95 -37.82
CA GLY A 334 23.04 33.09 -38.94
C GLY A 334 24.09 32.86 -40.02
N ARG A 335 25.23 33.54 -39.94
CA ARG A 335 26.39 33.30 -40.81
C ARG A 335 27.29 32.17 -40.29
N VAL A 336 27.20 31.81 -39.02
CA VAL A 336 28.06 30.80 -38.38
C VAL A 336 27.36 29.44 -38.46
N PRO A 337 27.86 28.50 -39.29
CA PRO A 337 27.39 27.12 -39.26
C PRO A 337 27.92 26.42 -38.00
N ASN A 338 27.24 25.36 -37.54
CA ASN A 338 27.69 24.54 -36.42
C ASN A 338 28.04 25.34 -35.15
N ALA A 339 27.26 26.40 -34.89
CA ALA A 339 27.45 27.22 -33.71
C ALA A 339 27.35 26.36 -32.44
N GLN A 340 28.14 26.69 -31.42
CA GLN A 340 28.19 25.94 -30.16
C GLN A 340 28.08 26.86 -28.95
N PHE A 341 27.35 26.41 -27.95
CA PHE A 341 27.18 27.11 -26.67
C PHE A 341 27.25 26.12 -25.50
N GLU A 342 27.99 26.45 -24.45
CA GLU A 342 28.11 25.62 -23.24
C GLU A 342 27.08 26.05 -22.19
N LEU A 343 26.48 25.10 -21.48
CA LEU A 343 25.65 25.38 -20.31
C LEU A 343 26.51 25.91 -19.16
N ALA A 344 26.04 26.98 -18.50
CA ALA A 344 26.81 27.64 -17.45
C ALA A 344 26.99 26.78 -16.16
N GLN A 345 26.13 25.78 -15.94
CA GLN A 345 26.18 24.93 -14.76
C GLN A 345 26.05 23.46 -15.18
N ALA A 346 26.79 22.61 -14.48
CA ALA A 346 26.84 21.17 -14.67
C ALA A 346 26.61 20.45 -13.34
N PRO A 347 26.25 19.16 -13.35
CA PRO A 347 25.82 18.39 -14.52
C PRO A 347 24.37 18.71 -14.93
N LEU A 348 24.04 18.55 -16.21
CA LEU A 348 22.65 18.60 -16.70
C LEU A 348 21.85 17.42 -16.12
N THR A 349 20.71 17.70 -15.52
CA THR A 349 19.81 16.67 -14.98
C THR A 349 19.04 15.99 -16.10
N TYR A 350 19.03 14.65 -16.04
CA TYR A 350 18.15 13.78 -16.82
C TYR A 350 17.08 13.16 -15.91
N VAL A 351 15.89 12.93 -16.45
CA VAL A 351 14.81 12.18 -15.78
C VAL A 351 14.54 10.88 -16.51
N SER A 352 13.99 9.89 -15.81
CA SER A 352 13.56 8.65 -16.43
C SER A 352 12.52 8.93 -17.53
N ALA A 353 12.65 8.25 -18.66
CA ALA A 353 11.72 8.37 -19.78
C ALA A 353 11.67 7.07 -20.60
N ALA A 354 10.55 6.82 -21.28
CA ALA A 354 10.38 5.66 -22.17
C ALA A 354 11.09 5.85 -23.53
N THR A 355 12.39 6.18 -23.49
CA THR A 355 13.27 6.30 -24.66
C THR A 355 14.22 5.09 -24.73
N ALA A 356 14.94 4.92 -25.84
CA ALA A 356 15.93 3.85 -25.98
C ALA A 356 17.03 3.89 -24.90
N SER A 357 17.42 5.07 -24.43
CA SER A 357 18.41 5.26 -23.36
C SER A 357 17.82 5.28 -21.95
N GLY A 358 16.49 5.24 -21.83
CA GLY A 358 15.77 5.31 -20.55
C GLY A 358 15.76 6.66 -19.86
N ARG A 359 16.21 7.71 -20.55
CA ARG A 359 16.33 9.05 -20.00
C ARG A 359 15.92 10.15 -20.98
N ALA A 360 15.47 11.27 -20.44
CA ALA A 360 15.22 12.51 -21.16
C ALA A 360 15.89 13.68 -20.44
N SER A 361 16.50 14.56 -21.22
CA SER A 361 17.08 15.82 -20.75
C SER A 361 15.99 16.75 -20.21
N THR A 362 16.31 17.52 -19.17
CA THR A 362 15.43 18.58 -18.64
C THR A 362 15.60 19.92 -19.38
N LEU A 363 16.50 19.98 -20.36
CA LEU A 363 16.85 21.17 -21.10
C LEU A 363 15.70 21.57 -22.04
N THR A 364 15.36 22.85 -21.97
CA THR A 364 14.51 23.52 -22.95
C THR A 364 15.25 24.74 -23.47
N LEU A 365 15.19 24.94 -24.79
CA LEU A 365 15.83 26.07 -25.46
C LEU A 365 14.79 26.87 -26.24
N ARG A 366 14.87 28.20 -26.11
CA ARG A 366 14.16 29.14 -26.97
C ARG A 366 15.15 30.10 -27.62
N VAL A 367 15.00 30.29 -28.93
CA VAL A 367 15.75 31.31 -29.69
C VAL A 367 14.76 32.31 -30.26
N ASN A 368 14.92 33.60 -29.93
CA ASN A 368 13.90 34.63 -30.23
C ASN A 368 12.49 34.22 -29.72
N ASP A 369 12.41 33.65 -28.51
CA ASP A 369 11.19 33.11 -27.88
C ASP A 369 10.52 31.93 -28.62
N VAL A 370 11.13 31.44 -29.70
CA VAL A 370 10.69 30.25 -30.45
C VAL A 370 11.39 29.01 -29.91
N ALA A 371 10.64 27.96 -29.61
CA ALA A 371 11.19 26.69 -29.14
C ALA A 371 12.06 26.01 -30.21
N TRP A 372 13.21 25.50 -29.76
CA TRP A 372 14.08 24.61 -30.51
C TRP A 372 14.05 23.22 -29.85
N GLN A 373 14.12 22.17 -30.65
CA GLN A 373 13.97 20.79 -30.20
C GLN A 373 15.33 20.10 -30.08
N GLU A 374 15.57 19.45 -28.95
CA GLU A 374 16.74 18.59 -28.75
C GLU A 374 16.59 17.32 -29.60
N VAL A 375 17.65 16.93 -30.31
CA VAL A 375 17.71 15.68 -31.10
C VAL A 375 18.98 14.89 -30.76
N PRO A 376 18.98 13.56 -30.87
CA PRO A 376 20.16 12.73 -30.60
C PRO A 376 21.33 13.03 -31.55
N THR A 377 21.02 13.39 -32.79
CA THR A 377 22.00 13.82 -33.79
C THR A 377 21.37 14.82 -34.75
N LEU A 378 22.16 15.77 -35.24
CA LEU A 378 21.76 16.65 -36.33
C LEU A 378 21.67 15.93 -37.69
N HIS A 379 22.31 14.77 -37.84
CA HIS A 379 22.36 14.05 -39.10
C HIS A 379 20.95 13.73 -39.62
N GLY A 380 20.69 14.07 -40.88
CA GLY A 380 19.38 13.87 -41.52
C GLY A 380 18.28 14.84 -41.08
N ALA A 381 18.55 15.81 -40.20
CA ALA A 381 17.61 16.87 -39.88
C ALA A 381 17.40 17.81 -41.09
N ALA A 382 16.16 18.24 -41.32
CA ALA A 382 15.86 19.12 -42.45
C ALA A 382 16.59 20.48 -42.32
N PRO A 383 17.02 21.12 -43.44
CA PRO A 383 17.75 22.39 -43.45
C PRO A 383 17.16 23.54 -42.64
N ALA A 384 15.83 23.58 -42.50
CA ALA A 384 15.10 24.61 -41.76
C ALA A 384 14.58 24.13 -40.38
N ALA A 385 14.91 22.89 -39.98
CA ALA A 385 14.49 22.33 -38.71
C ALA A 385 15.16 23.06 -37.55
N ARG A 386 14.37 23.58 -36.61
CA ARG A 386 14.85 24.25 -35.39
C ARG A 386 15.25 23.20 -34.36
N VAL A 387 16.38 22.55 -34.61
CA VAL A 387 16.90 21.46 -33.77
C VAL A 387 18.31 21.76 -33.28
N PHE A 388 18.68 21.13 -32.17
CA PHE A 388 20.04 21.17 -31.63
C PHE A 388 20.40 19.80 -31.04
N GLU A 389 21.69 19.49 -31.04
CA GLU A 389 22.26 18.29 -30.43
C GLU A 389 22.99 18.69 -29.14
N THR A 390 22.99 17.81 -28.13
CA THR A 390 23.75 18.01 -26.89
C THR A 390 24.96 17.08 -26.85
N LEU A 391 26.12 17.65 -26.58
CA LEU A 391 27.38 16.93 -26.40
C LEU A 391 27.82 17.07 -24.94
N GLN A 392 28.19 15.98 -24.30
CA GLN A 392 28.72 15.98 -22.94
C GLN A 392 30.21 15.62 -22.96
N ASP A 393 31.01 16.28 -22.12
CA ASP A 393 32.42 15.93 -21.91
C ASP A 393 32.64 15.15 -20.61
N ASP A 394 33.89 14.74 -20.37
CA ASP A 394 34.30 13.93 -19.20
C ASP A 394 34.12 14.67 -17.86
N ASP A 395 34.07 16.01 -17.88
CA ASP A 395 33.80 16.85 -16.71
C ASP A 395 32.28 17.05 -16.46
N GLY A 396 31.44 16.42 -17.29
CA GLY A 396 29.99 16.49 -17.19
C GLY A 396 29.38 17.79 -17.71
N LYS A 397 30.16 18.64 -18.40
CA LYS A 397 29.66 19.87 -19.02
C LYS A 397 28.92 19.55 -20.31
N THR A 398 27.84 20.28 -20.56
CA THR A 398 27.00 20.08 -21.76
C THR A 398 27.18 21.25 -22.72
N ARG A 399 27.49 20.93 -23.97
CA ARG A 399 27.52 21.87 -25.11
C ARG A 399 26.35 21.59 -26.05
N LEU A 400 25.71 22.64 -26.51
CA LEU A 400 24.65 22.61 -27.52
C LEU A 400 25.28 22.88 -28.88
N LEU A 401 25.07 21.99 -29.83
CA LEU A 401 25.48 22.11 -31.23
C LEU A 401 24.25 22.41 -32.11
N PHE A 402 24.36 23.46 -32.92
CA PHE A 402 23.31 23.92 -33.83
C PHE A 402 23.59 23.53 -35.27
N GLY A 403 22.57 23.52 -36.12
CA GLY A 403 22.70 23.15 -37.53
C GLY A 403 23.55 24.09 -38.37
N ASP A 404 24.00 23.58 -39.53
CA ASP A 404 24.79 24.30 -40.52
C ASP A 404 23.96 24.84 -41.70
N GLY A 405 22.63 24.68 -41.65
CA GLY A 405 21.69 25.04 -42.71
C GLY A 405 21.54 23.98 -43.80
N VAL A 406 22.21 22.84 -43.68
CA VAL A 406 21.98 21.62 -44.46
C VAL A 406 21.39 20.55 -43.55
N GLU A 407 22.03 20.29 -42.43
CA GLU A 407 21.59 19.39 -41.37
C GLU A 407 21.13 20.22 -40.16
N GLY A 408 19.86 20.59 -40.17
CA GLY A 408 19.26 21.51 -39.20
C GLY A 408 19.51 22.99 -39.52
N ALA A 409 18.68 23.85 -38.93
CA ALA A 409 18.74 25.29 -39.12
C ALA A 409 19.95 25.92 -38.40
N ARG A 410 20.55 26.92 -39.05
CA ARG A 410 21.47 27.85 -38.38
C ARG A 410 20.69 28.72 -37.39
N LEU A 411 21.37 29.18 -36.35
CA LEU A 411 20.80 30.14 -35.42
C LEU A 411 20.43 31.45 -36.13
N PRO A 412 19.23 32.01 -35.93
CA PRO A 412 18.92 33.34 -36.42
C PRO A 412 19.79 34.38 -35.70
N SER A 413 20.27 35.38 -36.45
CA SER A 413 21.03 36.48 -35.88
C SER A 413 20.18 37.26 -34.88
N GLY A 414 20.75 37.54 -33.71
CA GLY A 414 20.07 38.32 -32.66
C GLY A 414 21.00 38.61 -31.49
N SER A 415 20.59 39.50 -30.59
CA SER A 415 21.35 39.85 -29.39
C SER A 415 20.74 39.17 -28.17
N ALA A 416 21.55 38.42 -27.41
CA ALA A 416 21.14 37.71 -26.20
C ALA A 416 19.83 36.92 -26.39
N ASN A 417 19.70 36.26 -27.53
CA ASN A 417 18.44 35.69 -27.97
C ASN A 417 18.30 34.19 -27.70
N LEU A 418 19.33 33.53 -27.15
CA LEU A 418 19.29 32.13 -26.73
C LEU A 418 18.97 32.04 -25.24
N ARG A 419 17.74 31.63 -24.89
CA ARG A 419 17.30 31.41 -23.52
C ARG A 419 17.15 29.91 -23.26
N VAL A 420 17.78 29.42 -22.20
CA VAL A 420 17.63 28.04 -21.74
C VAL A 420 17.00 27.98 -20.36
N ARG A 421 16.26 26.90 -20.13
CA ARG A 421 15.83 26.45 -18.81
C ARG A 421 16.12 24.97 -18.69
N TYR A 422 16.86 24.58 -17.66
CA TYR A 422 17.25 23.20 -17.40
C TYR A 422 17.35 22.96 -15.90
N ARG A 423 17.65 21.73 -15.48
CA ARG A 423 18.03 21.46 -14.09
C ARG A 423 19.48 21.04 -13.98
N LYS A 424 20.10 21.41 -12.87
CA LYS A 424 21.41 20.90 -12.45
C LYS A 424 21.27 19.96 -11.26
N GLY A 425 22.16 18.98 -11.20
CA GLY A 425 22.16 17.95 -10.17
C GLY A 425 21.77 16.59 -10.74
N LEU A 426 22.48 15.56 -10.32
CA LEU A 426 22.34 14.18 -10.75
C LEU A 426 22.74 13.30 -9.56
N GLY A 427 22.60 11.99 -9.69
CA GLY A 427 23.24 11.08 -8.76
C GLY A 427 22.33 10.45 -7.73
N VAL A 428 22.95 9.56 -6.97
CA VAL A 428 22.33 8.86 -5.84
C VAL A 428 21.96 9.80 -4.70
N ALA A 429 22.49 11.04 -4.70
CA ALA A 429 22.07 12.11 -3.78
C ALA A 429 20.58 12.46 -3.90
N GLY A 430 19.95 12.17 -5.05
CA GLY A 430 18.50 12.28 -5.23
C GLY A 430 17.68 11.17 -4.56
N ASN A 431 18.31 10.04 -4.19
CA ASN A 431 17.66 8.90 -3.57
C ASN A 431 17.53 9.11 -2.06
N VAL A 432 16.50 9.85 -1.65
CA VAL A 432 16.21 10.12 -0.25
C VAL A 432 15.12 9.20 0.30
N ALA A 433 15.18 8.89 1.59
CA ALA A 433 14.16 8.09 2.26
C ALA A 433 12.78 8.78 2.23
N ALA A 434 11.73 8.01 2.55
CA ALA A 434 10.41 8.58 2.82
C ALA A 434 10.50 9.69 3.90
N ASP A 435 9.60 10.65 3.82
CA ASP A 435 9.47 11.77 4.77
C ASP A 435 10.72 12.65 4.94
N THR A 436 11.62 12.65 3.94
CA THR A 436 12.83 13.50 3.93
C THR A 436 12.60 14.82 3.17
N ILE A 437 11.74 14.82 2.16
CA ILE A 437 11.40 16.00 1.35
C ILE A 437 10.30 16.79 2.06
N THR A 438 10.68 17.61 3.05
CA THR A 438 9.72 18.32 3.93
C THR A 438 9.69 19.83 3.76
N THR A 439 10.70 20.41 3.09
CA THR A 439 10.86 21.86 3.01
C THR A 439 10.07 22.45 1.85
N LEU A 440 9.13 23.34 2.18
CA LEU A 440 8.38 24.12 1.21
C LEU A 440 9.18 25.37 0.78
N LEU A 441 9.64 25.39 -0.47
CA LEU A 441 10.35 26.55 -1.05
C LEU A 441 9.42 27.76 -1.27
N SER A 442 8.17 27.48 -1.62
CA SER A 442 7.07 28.45 -1.65
C SER A 442 5.95 27.94 -0.75
N ARG A 443 5.11 28.85 -0.23
CA ARG A 443 3.97 28.50 0.65
C ARG A 443 2.65 28.85 -0.04
N PRO A 444 2.14 27.99 -0.94
CA PRO A 444 0.81 28.17 -1.51
C PRO A 444 -0.24 28.28 -0.39
N LEU A 445 -1.29 29.06 -0.65
CA LEU A 445 -2.37 29.24 0.32
C LEU A 445 -3.01 27.88 0.67
N GLY A 446 -3.16 27.60 1.96
CA GLY A 446 -3.77 26.36 2.45
C GLY A 446 -2.84 25.15 2.55
N VAL A 447 -1.57 25.26 2.12
CA VAL A 447 -0.57 24.20 2.27
C VAL A 447 0.26 24.44 3.52
N THR A 448 0.19 23.52 4.48
CA THR A 448 0.93 23.62 5.75
C THR A 448 2.25 22.86 5.74
N ALA A 449 2.31 21.74 5.03
CA ALA A 449 3.49 20.89 4.91
C ALA A 449 3.46 20.09 3.60
N ALA A 450 4.62 19.63 3.15
CA ALA A 450 4.79 18.60 2.14
C ALA A 450 5.66 17.49 2.71
N HIS A 451 5.46 16.26 2.24
CA HIS A 451 6.28 15.10 2.55
C HIS A 451 6.23 14.14 1.37
N ASN A 452 7.28 13.34 1.19
CA ASN A 452 7.29 12.24 0.23
C ASN A 452 6.88 10.94 0.95
N PRO A 453 5.68 10.39 0.69
CA PRO A 453 5.21 9.17 1.38
C PRO A 453 6.02 7.92 1.05
N GLN A 454 6.80 7.96 -0.02
CA GLN A 454 7.69 6.89 -0.46
C GLN A 454 9.09 7.45 -0.67
N ALA A 455 10.11 6.60 -0.56
CA ALA A 455 11.47 6.97 -0.89
C ALA A 455 11.57 7.43 -2.35
N ALA A 456 12.39 8.46 -2.60
CA ALA A 456 12.78 8.81 -3.95
C ALA A 456 13.80 7.78 -4.45
N THR A 457 13.63 7.32 -5.68
CA THR A 457 14.45 6.26 -6.30
C THR A 457 14.81 6.62 -7.73
N GLY A 458 15.73 5.87 -8.32
CA GLY A 458 16.12 6.01 -9.74
C GLY A 458 17.22 7.04 -10.00
N GLY A 459 17.72 7.72 -8.96
CA GLY A 459 18.94 8.52 -9.04
C GLY A 459 20.16 7.63 -9.24
N GLU A 460 20.99 7.98 -10.22
CA GLU A 460 22.21 7.28 -10.61
C GLU A 460 23.30 8.32 -10.84
N ASP A 461 24.52 8.04 -10.35
CA ASP A 461 25.68 8.89 -10.60
C ASP A 461 26.10 8.83 -12.07
N ALA A 462 27.01 9.72 -12.48
CA ALA A 462 27.57 9.63 -13.82
C ALA A 462 28.24 8.26 -14.03
N GLU A 463 28.00 7.64 -15.18
CA GLU A 463 28.57 6.34 -15.50
C GLU A 463 30.11 6.40 -15.45
N THR A 464 30.71 5.47 -14.72
CA THR A 464 32.18 5.34 -14.66
C THR A 464 32.74 4.89 -16.01
N LEU A 465 33.99 5.24 -16.31
CA LEU A 465 34.66 4.83 -17.55
C LEU A 465 34.68 3.29 -17.75
N GLU A 466 34.86 2.53 -16.69
CA GLU A 466 34.84 1.05 -16.73
C GLU A 466 33.47 0.52 -17.16
N ARG A 467 32.39 1.01 -16.55
CA ARG A 467 31.01 0.66 -16.94
C ARG A 467 30.71 1.10 -18.37
N ALA A 468 31.10 2.32 -18.75
CA ALA A 468 30.91 2.84 -20.09
C ALA A 468 31.60 1.96 -21.15
N ARG A 469 32.80 1.43 -20.88
CA ARG A 469 33.47 0.46 -21.78
C ARG A 469 32.66 -0.83 -21.97
N GLU A 470 31.99 -1.30 -20.93
CA GLU A 470 31.17 -2.51 -21.00
C GLU A 470 29.79 -2.25 -21.63
N ASN A 471 29.22 -1.06 -21.46
CA ASN A 471 27.86 -0.70 -21.88
C ASN A 471 27.81 -0.05 -23.27
N ALA A 472 28.81 0.74 -23.67
CA ALA A 472 28.82 1.44 -24.96
C ALA A 472 28.62 0.52 -26.18
N PRO A 473 29.17 -0.72 -26.24
CA PRO A 473 28.91 -1.61 -27.36
C PRO A 473 27.45 -2.06 -27.48
N LEU A 474 26.68 -2.07 -26.38
CA LEU A 474 25.31 -2.62 -26.36
C LEU A 474 24.34 -1.82 -27.23
N THR A 475 24.51 -0.50 -27.29
CA THR A 475 23.67 0.38 -28.12
C THR A 475 23.90 0.13 -29.60
N VAL A 476 25.14 -0.20 -30.00
CA VAL A 476 25.47 -0.57 -31.38
C VAL A 476 24.99 -1.98 -31.74
N LEU A 477 25.04 -2.92 -30.79
CA LEU A 477 24.54 -4.29 -31.00
C LEU A 477 23.02 -4.32 -31.20
N THR A 478 22.29 -3.42 -30.53
CA THR A 478 20.82 -3.35 -30.60
C THR A 478 20.31 -2.37 -31.65
N LEU A 479 21.10 -1.36 -32.04
CA LEU A 479 20.66 -0.25 -32.90
C LEU A 479 19.34 0.36 -32.39
N ASP A 480 19.26 0.56 -31.07
CA ASP A 480 18.09 1.05 -30.34
C ASP A 480 16.82 0.18 -30.50
N ARG A 481 16.95 -1.10 -30.86
CA ARG A 481 15.82 -2.04 -31.02
C ARG A 481 16.07 -3.39 -30.35
N ALA A 482 14.98 -4.00 -29.84
CA ALA A 482 15.01 -5.32 -29.20
C ALA A 482 14.33 -6.37 -30.09
N VAL A 483 15.11 -7.13 -30.86
CA VAL A 483 14.58 -8.15 -31.79
C VAL A 483 14.87 -9.56 -31.30
N SER A 484 16.15 -9.88 -31.07
CA SER A 484 16.59 -11.15 -30.52
C SER A 484 16.48 -11.18 -29.00
N ILE A 485 16.51 -12.37 -28.39
CA ILE A 485 16.49 -12.48 -26.92
C ILE A 485 17.69 -11.79 -26.28
N ASP A 486 18.86 -11.88 -26.89
CA ASP A 486 20.04 -11.15 -26.43
C ASP A 486 19.83 -9.63 -26.54
N ASP A 487 19.13 -9.15 -27.57
CA ASP A 487 18.82 -7.72 -27.71
C ASP A 487 17.92 -7.23 -26.57
N TYR A 488 16.95 -8.02 -26.10
CA TYR A 488 16.15 -7.63 -24.93
C TYR A 488 17.02 -7.46 -23.67
N ALA A 489 18.02 -8.33 -23.47
CA ALA A 489 18.96 -8.20 -22.36
C ALA A 489 19.90 -7.01 -22.54
N HIS A 490 20.45 -6.80 -23.74
CA HIS A 490 21.36 -5.69 -24.05
C HIS A 490 20.66 -4.33 -23.97
N PHE A 491 19.45 -4.22 -24.54
CA PHE A 491 18.63 -3.01 -24.49
C PHE A 491 18.32 -2.65 -23.04
N ALA A 492 17.85 -3.62 -22.25
CA ALA A 492 17.54 -3.39 -20.85
C ALA A 492 18.78 -2.98 -20.04
N ARG A 493 19.95 -3.57 -20.31
CA ARG A 493 21.20 -3.19 -19.63
C ARG A 493 21.73 -1.81 -20.05
N ALA A 494 21.43 -1.35 -21.27
CA ALA A 494 21.78 0.00 -21.73
C ALA A 494 20.80 1.08 -21.24
N PHE A 495 19.69 0.68 -20.61
CA PHE A 495 18.65 1.57 -20.11
C PHE A 495 19.07 2.17 -18.76
N ALA A 496 18.97 3.50 -18.62
CA ALA A 496 19.35 4.20 -17.39
C ALA A 496 18.63 3.63 -16.15
N GLY A 497 19.38 3.40 -15.07
CA GLY A 497 18.89 2.77 -13.84
C GLY A 497 18.92 1.23 -13.82
N ILE A 498 19.37 0.57 -14.88
CA ILE A 498 19.55 -0.89 -14.94
C ILE A 498 21.02 -1.24 -15.05
N ASP A 499 21.48 -2.17 -14.21
CA ASP A 499 22.88 -2.61 -14.16
C ASP A 499 23.07 -3.95 -14.87
N LYS A 500 22.13 -4.88 -14.66
CA LYS A 500 22.16 -6.21 -15.24
C LYS A 500 20.80 -6.64 -15.73
N ALA A 501 20.80 -7.38 -16.82
CA ALA A 501 19.61 -7.97 -17.39
C ALA A 501 19.91 -9.38 -17.95
N HIS A 502 18.91 -10.25 -17.88
CA HIS A 502 18.92 -11.56 -18.54
C HIS A 502 17.54 -11.87 -19.08
N ALA A 503 17.46 -12.20 -20.37
CA ALA A 503 16.22 -12.49 -21.06
C ALA A 503 16.09 -13.99 -21.34
N LEU A 504 14.87 -14.51 -21.22
CA LEU A 504 14.49 -15.87 -21.56
C LEU A 504 13.28 -15.84 -22.49
N TRP A 505 13.34 -16.61 -23.58
CA TRP A 505 12.16 -16.92 -24.38
C TRP A 505 11.33 -18.03 -23.72
N VAL A 506 10.03 -17.79 -23.54
CA VAL A 506 9.06 -18.78 -23.08
C VAL A 506 8.09 -19.11 -24.21
N PRO A 507 8.17 -20.31 -24.81
CA PRO A 507 7.40 -20.64 -26.02
C PRO A 507 5.92 -20.92 -25.74
N HIS A 508 5.58 -21.43 -24.56
CA HIS A 508 4.24 -21.93 -24.21
C HIS A 508 3.89 -21.66 -22.74
N GLY A 509 2.61 -21.80 -22.40
CA GLY A 509 2.12 -21.65 -21.02
C GLY A 509 1.71 -20.22 -20.64
N PRO A 510 1.33 -19.99 -19.37
CA PRO A 510 0.82 -18.70 -18.90
C PRO A 510 1.86 -17.57 -18.97
N ALA A 511 3.14 -17.93 -19.08
CA ALA A 511 4.26 -17.00 -19.20
C ALA A 511 4.77 -16.81 -20.64
N ARG A 512 4.06 -17.30 -21.67
CA ARG A 512 4.50 -17.19 -23.08
C ARG A 512 4.94 -15.77 -23.41
N GLY A 513 6.07 -15.64 -24.10
CA GLY A 513 6.70 -14.37 -24.47
C GLY A 513 8.12 -14.23 -23.92
N VAL A 514 8.59 -13.00 -23.78
CA VAL A 514 9.90 -12.69 -23.19
C VAL A 514 9.76 -12.53 -21.67
N PHE A 515 10.60 -13.25 -20.92
CA PHE A 515 10.77 -13.08 -19.48
C PHE A 515 12.13 -12.45 -19.21
N LEU A 516 12.14 -11.25 -18.65
CA LEU A 516 13.32 -10.44 -18.41
C LEU A 516 13.57 -10.32 -16.91
N THR A 517 14.71 -10.83 -16.46
CA THR A 517 15.24 -10.57 -15.11
C THR A 517 16.11 -9.32 -15.15
N ILE A 518 15.89 -8.38 -14.22
CA ILE A 518 16.66 -7.15 -14.09
C ILE A 518 17.24 -6.96 -12.68
N ALA A 519 18.35 -6.22 -12.60
CA ALA A 519 18.86 -5.62 -11.37
C ALA A 519 19.12 -4.13 -11.62
N GLY A 520 18.72 -3.29 -10.68
CA GLY A 520 19.06 -1.87 -10.71
C GLY A 520 20.53 -1.65 -10.35
N ILE A 521 20.92 -0.37 -10.34
CA ILE A 521 22.29 0.08 -10.06
C ILE A 521 22.81 -0.51 -8.74
N ASP A 522 23.98 -1.13 -8.81
CA ASP A 522 24.65 -1.81 -7.68
C ASP A 522 23.82 -2.91 -7.01
N GLY A 523 22.83 -3.46 -7.72
CA GLY A 523 21.94 -4.51 -7.22
C GLY A 523 20.72 -3.98 -6.48
N ALA A 524 20.47 -2.66 -6.50
CA ALA A 524 19.24 -2.10 -5.95
C ALA A 524 18.00 -2.70 -6.64
N PRO A 525 16.91 -2.98 -5.90
CA PRO A 525 15.66 -3.39 -6.52
C PRO A 525 15.07 -2.23 -7.33
N VAL A 526 14.50 -2.54 -8.49
CA VAL A 526 13.76 -1.59 -9.31
C VAL A 526 12.27 -1.71 -8.95
N PRO A 527 11.66 -0.76 -8.22
CA PRO A 527 10.28 -0.89 -7.78
C PRO A 527 9.33 -1.00 -8.97
N GLU A 528 8.42 -1.98 -8.96
CA GLU A 528 7.48 -2.22 -10.08
C GLU A 528 6.54 -1.04 -10.34
N THR A 529 6.28 -0.24 -9.31
CA THR A 529 5.47 0.99 -9.39
C THR A 529 6.29 2.24 -9.71
N GLY A 530 7.62 2.12 -9.86
CA GLY A 530 8.52 3.25 -10.12
C GLY A 530 8.69 3.54 -11.61
N ASP A 531 9.10 4.78 -11.91
CA ASP A 531 9.26 5.28 -13.29
C ASP A 531 10.24 4.43 -14.09
N THR A 532 11.38 4.02 -13.53
CA THR A 532 12.38 3.19 -14.23
C THR A 532 11.78 1.86 -14.72
N PHE A 533 10.99 1.18 -13.90
CA PHE A 533 10.35 -0.08 -14.28
C PHE A 533 9.29 0.14 -15.37
N THR A 534 8.44 1.15 -15.17
CA THR A 534 7.36 1.51 -16.11
C THR A 534 7.91 1.92 -17.47
N HIS A 535 8.88 2.84 -17.49
CA HIS A 535 9.48 3.33 -18.72
C HIS A 535 10.33 2.28 -19.43
N LEU A 536 11.01 1.38 -18.73
CA LEU A 536 11.72 0.26 -19.37
C LEU A 536 10.73 -0.67 -20.11
N ARG A 537 9.61 -1.01 -19.45
CA ARG A 537 8.55 -1.81 -20.05
C ARG A 537 7.95 -1.13 -21.29
N GLU A 538 7.70 0.17 -21.22
CA GLU A 538 7.15 0.97 -22.33
C GLU A 538 8.14 1.15 -23.48
N ALA A 539 9.42 1.35 -23.16
CA ALA A 539 10.48 1.42 -24.15
C ALA A 539 10.63 0.07 -24.86
N LEU A 540 10.68 -1.05 -24.15
CA LEU A 540 10.74 -2.38 -24.78
C LEU A 540 9.49 -2.72 -25.60
N ALA A 541 8.31 -2.20 -25.24
CA ALA A 541 7.11 -2.34 -26.06
C ALA A 541 7.16 -1.49 -27.34
N THR A 542 7.85 -0.34 -27.29
CA THR A 542 7.96 0.63 -28.41
C THR A 542 9.09 0.27 -29.37
N TYR A 543 10.24 -0.13 -28.82
CA TYR A 543 11.49 -0.42 -29.54
C TYR A 543 11.70 -1.93 -29.75
N GLY A 544 10.86 -2.78 -29.17
CA GLY A 544 10.78 -4.21 -29.44
C GLY A 544 9.59 -4.58 -30.32
N ASP A 545 9.14 -5.84 -30.22
CA ASP A 545 7.92 -6.31 -30.89
C ASP A 545 6.71 -6.11 -29.96
N PRO A 546 5.77 -5.20 -30.27
CA PRO A 546 4.63 -4.91 -29.40
C PRO A 546 3.64 -6.07 -29.26
N LEU A 547 3.72 -7.08 -30.14
CA LEU A 547 2.86 -8.26 -30.10
C LEU A 547 3.45 -9.38 -29.23
N VAL A 548 4.70 -9.26 -28.81
CA VAL A 548 5.35 -10.23 -27.92
C VAL A 548 5.05 -9.86 -26.47
N PRO A 549 4.37 -10.72 -25.70
CA PRO A 549 4.15 -10.44 -24.28
C PRO A 549 5.47 -10.35 -23.53
N LEU A 550 5.64 -9.31 -22.74
CA LEU A 550 6.85 -9.03 -21.98
C LEU A 550 6.54 -9.09 -20.49
N ARG A 551 7.37 -9.82 -19.73
CA ARG A 551 7.30 -9.90 -18.27
C ARG A 551 8.65 -9.50 -17.70
N LEU A 552 8.65 -8.50 -16.81
CA LEU A 552 9.82 -8.04 -16.08
C LEU A 552 9.75 -8.57 -14.65
N ALA A 553 10.89 -8.97 -14.09
CA ALA A 553 11.02 -9.32 -12.70
C ALA A 553 12.38 -8.87 -12.16
N ASN A 554 12.41 -8.40 -10.91
CA ASN A 554 13.66 -8.22 -10.20
C ASN A 554 14.35 -9.58 -9.98
N TYR A 555 15.67 -9.58 -9.99
CA TYR A 555 16.46 -10.76 -9.68
C TYR A 555 16.23 -11.27 -8.25
N VAL A 556 16.56 -12.54 -8.04
CA VAL A 556 16.57 -13.15 -6.70
C VAL A 556 17.96 -12.95 -6.08
N ASP A 557 18.04 -12.16 -5.01
CA ASP A 557 19.28 -12.02 -4.25
C ASP A 557 19.60 -13.34 -3.51
N ALA A 558 20.71 -13.97 -3.90
CA ALA A 558 21.18 -15.21 -3.30
C ALA A 558 22.54 -14.96 -2.66
N ARG A 559 22.69 -15.38 -1.39
CA ARG A 559 23.95 -15.21 -0.66
C ARG A 559 24.64 -16.53 -0.37
N PHE A 560 25.96 -16.49 -0.24
CA PHE A 560 26.75 -17.59 0.30
C PHE A 560 27.71 -17.10 1.39
N VAL A 561 28.12 -18.03 2.25
CA VAL A 561 29.12 -17.83 3.30
C VAL A 561 30.25 -18.81 3.09
N CYS A 562 31.46 -18.40 3.47
CA CYS A 562 32.64 -19.25 3.44
C CYS A 562 33.51 -19.06 4.69
N ARG A 563 34.31 -20.09 5.00
CA ARG A 563 35.38 -20.05 6.00
C ARG A 563 36.66 -20.51 5.35
N LEU A 564 37.76 -19.81 5.60
CA LEU A 564 39.07 -20.12 5.07
C LEU A 564 40.08 -20.29 6.22
N SER A 565 40.87 -21.35 6.13
CA SER A 565 42.08 -21.52 6.92
C SER A 565 43.28 -21.12 6.07
N VAL A 566 44.12 -20.23 6.58
CA VAL A 566 45.18 -19.54 5.81
C VAL A 566 46.53 -19.75 6.48
N MET A 567 47.53 -20.14 5.71
CA MET A 567 48.94 -20.09 6.11
C MET A 567 49.58 -18.84 5.50
N VAL A 568 50.08 -17.95 6.35
CA VAL A 568 50.77 -16.71 5.93
C VAL A 568 52.28 -16.94 5.89
N GLN A 569 52.97 -16.33 4.94
CA GLN A 569 54.43 -16.32 4.84
C GLN A 569 55.05 -15.58 6.03
N ASP A 570 56.20 -16.04 6.52
CA ASP A 570 56.78 -15.54 7.77
C ASP A 570 57.18 -14.05 7.74
N ASP A 571 57.49 -13.52 6.55
CA ASP A 571 57.92 -12.13 6.36
C ASP A 571 56.75 -11.14 6.25
N TYR A 572 55.50 -11.63 6.26
CA TYR A 572 54.29 -10.80 6.12
C TYR A 572 53.54 -10.68 7.45
N ASP A 573 52.95 -9.51 7.67
CA ASP A 573 52.01 -9.31 8.77
C ASP A 573 50.71 -10.09 8.53
N ALA A 574 50.33 -10.94 9.48
CA ALA A 574 49.19 -11.85 9.31
C ALA A 574 47.86 -11.09 9.26
N GLU A 575 47.68 -10.05 10.06
CA GLU A 575 46.44 -9.27 10.10
C GLU A 575 46.22 -8.54 8.77
N ALA A 576 47.27 -7.92 8.23
CA ALA A 576 47.24 -7.26 6.92
C ALA A 576 46.92 -8.25 5.79
N VAL A 577 47.50 -9.45 5.80
CA VAL A 577 47.20 -10.48 4.78
C VAL A 577 45.76 -10.96 4.88
N LEU A 578 45.24 -11.24 6.09
CA LEU A 578 43.84 -11.65 6.26
C LEU A 578 42.86 -10.55 5.82
N ALA A 579 43.15 -9.28 6.12
CA ALA A 579 42.35 -8.15 5.64
C ALA A 579 42.38 -8.04 4.11
N ALA A 580 43.54 -8.25 3.48
CA ALA A 580 43.67 -8.27 2.02
C ALA A 580 42.92 -9.44 1.36
N ILE A 581 42.86 -10.60 2.02
CA ILE A 581 42.01 -11.73 1.59
C ILE A 581 40.54 -11.35 1.67
N ASP A 582 40.06 -10.82 2.79
CA ASP A 582 38.66 -10.42 2.94
C ASP A 582 38.25 -9.41 1.85
N ALA A 583 39.07 -8.37 1.64
CA ALA A 583 38.85 -7.39 0.58
C ALA A 583 38.80 -8.05 -0.83
N SER A 584 39.77 -8.92 -1.15
CA SER A 584 39.86 -9.56 -2.47
C SER A 584 38.69 -10.49 -2.75
N VAL A 585 38.28 -11.28 -1.75
CA VAL A 585 37.11 -12.18 -1.86
C VAL A 585 35.83 -11.35 -1.97
N ARG A 586 35.64 -10.30 -1.17
CA ARG A 586 34.47 -9.41 -1.29
C ARG A 586 34.39 -8.72 -2.64
N THR A 587 35.51 -8.20 -3.17
CA THR A 587 35.52 -7.58 -4.50
C THR A 587 35.18 -8.59 -5.59
N ARG A 588 35.72 -9.81 -5.54
CA ARG A 588 35.51 -10.82 -6.59
C ARG A 588 34.11 -11.43 -6.57
N PHE A 589 33.53 -11.57 -5.39
CA PHE A 589 32.21 -12.19 -5.17
C PHE A 589 31.10 -11.20 -4.82
N GLY A 590 31.37 -9.90 -4.93
CA GLY A 590 30.39 -8.83 -4.81
C GLY A 590 29.61 -8.61 -6.11
N PHE A 591 28.57 -7.79 -6.05
CA PHE A 591 27.64 -7.55 -7.16
C PHE A 591 28.39 -7.21 -8.45
N ALA A 592 29.26 -6.19 -8.46
CA ALA A 592 29.93 -5.71 -9.68
C ALA A 592 30.66 -6.80 -10.50
N ARG A 593 31.17 -7.87 -9.88
CA ARG A 593 31.93 -8.93 -10.57
C ARG A 593 31.14 -10.22 -10.82
N ARG A 594 29.91 -10.32 -10.32
CA ARG A 594 29.08 -11.53 -10.41
C ARG A 594 28.00 -11.41 -11.49
N ALA A 595 27.73 -12.48 -12.22
CA ALA A 595 26.66 -12.53 -13.22
C ALA A 595 25.45 -13.35 -12.74
N PHE A 596 24.29 -13.13 -13.36
CA PHE A 596 23.12 -13.97 -13.15
C PHE A 596 23.42 -15.44 -13.50
N GLY A 597 22.94 -16.37 -12.66
CA GLY A 597 23.19 -17.80 -12.86
C GLY A 597 24.63 -18.26 -12.66
N GLN A 598 25.56 -17.37 -12.30
CA GLN A 598 26.96 -17.73 -12.10
C GLN A 598 27.13 -18.58 -10.83
N THR A 599 27.82 -19.70 -10.96
CA THR A 599 28.14 -20.60 -9.84
C THR A 599 29.32 -20.07 -9.01
N VAL A 600 29.48 -20.56 -7.77
CA VAL A 600 30.68 -20.36 -6.93
C VAL A 600 31.26 -21.73 -6.60
N SER A 601 32.55 -21.94 -6.78
CA SER A 601 33.22 -23.18 -6.34
C SER A 601 34.26 -22.95 -5.26
N VAL A 602 34.58 -24.01 -4.52
CA VAL A 602 35.69 -24.03 -3.56
C VAL A 602 37.00 -23.63 -4.22
N ASP A 603 37.27 -24.11 -5.43
CA ASP A 603 38.50 -23.82 -6.16
C ASP A 603 38.59 -22.33 -6.55
N GLU A 604 37.46 -21.71 -6.92
CA GLU A 604 37.39 -20.29 -7.25
C GLU A 604 37.71 -19.44 -6.01
N VAL A 605 37.09 -19.75 -4.86
CA VAL A 605 37.35 -19.05 -3.59
C VAL A 605 38.81 -19.23 -3.17
N SER A 606 39.33 -20.46 -3.28
CA SER A 606 40.73 -20.77 -2.96
C SER A 606 41.70 -20.00 -3.86
N ALA A 607 41.45 -19.96 -5.17
CA ALA A 607 42.32 -19.26 -6.12
C ALA A 607 42.38 -17.75 -5.84
N VAL A 608 41.24 -17.13 -5.48
CA VAL A 608 41.18 -15.70 -5.14
C VAL A 608 42.00 -15.41 -3.89
N ALA A 609 41.81 -16.21 -2.82
CA ALA A 609 42.57 -16.02 -1.59
C ALA A 609 44.06 -16.33 -1.77
N GLN A 610 44.41 -17.39 -2.50
CA GLN A 610 45.80 -17.78 -2.79
C GLN A 610 46.54 -16.73 -3.64
N GLY A 611 45.83 -15.93 -4.44
CA GLY A 611 46.40 -14.85 -5.24
C GLY A 611 46.83 -13.62 -4.43
N VAL A 612 46.49 -13.55 -3.14
CA VAL A 612 46.90 -12.44 -2.26
C VAL A 612 48.36 -12.59 -1.85
N ALA A 613 49.14 -11.51 -1.97
CA ALA A 613 50.54 -11.49 -1.56
C ALA A 613 50.68 -11.85 -0.07
N GLY A 614 51.67 -12.68 0.26
CA GLY A 614 51.88 -13.19 1.61
C GLY A 614 51.12 -14.48 1.95
N VAL A 615 50.22 -14.97 1.08
CA VAL A 615 49.55 -16.26 1.30
C VAL A 615 50.45 -17.40 0.85
N ARG A 616 50.82 -18.29 1.79
CA ARG A 616 51.59 -19.51 1.53
C ARG A 616 50.66 -20.67 1.13
N ALA A 617 49.55 -20.83 1.81
CA ALA A 617 48.53 -21.84 1.51
C ALA A 617 47.16 -21.39 2.00
N VAL A 618 46.10 -21.90 1.36
CA VAL A 618 44.72 -21.69 1.79
C VAL A 618 43.92 -22.97 1.68
N GLN A 619 43.00 -23.16 2.62
CA GLN A 619 42.01 -24.23 2.60
C GLN A 619 40.64 -23.66 2.91
N VAL A 620 39.68 -23.85 2.01
CA VAL A 620 38.28 -23.51 2.28
C VAL A 620 37.68 -24.60 3.16
N THR A 621 37.35 -24.27 4.41
CA THR A 621 36.80 -25.20 5.39
C THR A 621 35.28 -25.15 5.49
N ARG A 622 34.64 -24.12 4.89
CA ARG A 622 33.19 -24.04 4.68
C ARG A 622 32.86 -23.27 3.40
N LEU A 623 31.84 -23.73 2.68
CA LEU A 623 31.23 -23.00 1.56
C LEU A 623 29.77 -23.45 1.44
N HIS A 624 28.82 -22.62 1.84
CA HIS A 624 27.39 -22.97 1.83
C HIS A 624 26.50 -21.73 1.73
N ARG A 625 25.21 -21.92 1.45
CA ARG A 625 24.21 -20.85 1.54
C ARG A 625 23.79 -20.62 3.01
N PRO A 626 23.37 -19.41 3.40
CA PRO A 626 22.72 -19.18 4.69
C PRO A 626 21.54 -20.14 4.92
N GLY A 627 21.35 -20.57 6.17
CA GLY A 627 20.31 -21.55 6.55
C GLY A 627 20.69 -23.01 6.31
N GLN A 628 21.77 -23.28 5.57
CA GLN A 628 22.39 -24.62 5.53
C GLN A 628 23.36 -24.78 6.71
N GLY A 629 23.47 -26.00 7.26
CA GLY A 629 24.48 -26.30 8.28
C GLY A 629 25.91 -26.05 7.75
N PRO A 630 26.90 -25.82 8.64
CA PRO A 630 28.27 -25.50 8.25
C PRO A 630 28.92 -26.68 7.52
N VAL A 631 28.85 -26.67 6.20
CA VAL A 631 29.36 -27.73 5.32
C VAL A 631 30.22 -27.13 4.21
N VAL A 632 31.12 -27.94 3.66
CA VAL A 632 31.82 -27.62 2.41
C VAL A 632 31.01 -28.18 1.26
N VAL A 633 30.29 -27.32 0.54
CA VAL A 633 29.69 -27.69 -0.75
C VAL A 633 30.72 -27.38 -1.84
N PRO A 634 31.16 -28.36 -2.65
CA PRO A 634 32.20 -28.12 -3.67
C PRO A 634 31.85 -27.01 -4.67
N ARG A 635 30.55 -26.89 -4.99
CA ARG A 635 30.02 -25.89 -5.89
C ARG A 635 28.60 -25.48 -5.49
N LEU A 636 28.40 -24.18 -5.33
CA LEU A 636 27.10 -23.55 -5.16
C LEU A 636 26.60 -23.07 -6.52
N PHE A 637 25.43 -23.53 -6.93
CA PHE A 637 24.81 -23.11 -8.18
C PHE A 637 23.96 -21.86 -7.94
N ALA A 638 23.87 -20.97 -8.92
CA ALA A 638 22.84 -19.94 -8.99
C ALA A 638 21.89 -20.29 -10.13
N ARG A 639 20.59 -20.04 -9.95
CA ARG A 639 19.57 -20.42 -10.92
C ARG A 639 19.43 -19.36 -12.03
N LEU A 640 19.21 -19.82 -13.26
CA LEU A 640 18.64 -18.99 -14.31
C LEU A 640 17.12 -19.27 -14.42
N PRO A 641 16.34 -18.34 -14.99
CA PRO A 641 14.95 -18.60 -15.32
C PRO A 641 14.85 -19.82 -16.23
N VAL A 642 13.82 -20.65 -16.01
CA VAL A 642 13.54 -21.82 -16.83
C VAL A 642 12.09 -21.75 -17.31
N PRO A 643 11.80 -22.04 -18.60
CA PRO A 643 10.43 -22.08 -19.10
C PRO A 643 9.61 -23.12 -18.34
N SER A 644 8.36 -22.79 -18.00
CA SER A 644 7.40 -23.72 -17.41
C SER A 644 6.10 -23.72 -18.20
N LEU A 645 5.52 -24.91 -18.37
CA LEU A 645 4.23 -25.08 -19.04
C LEU A 645 3.05 -24.63 -18.17
N THR A 646 3.22 -24.62 -16.85
CA THR A 646 2.11 -24.45 -15.89
C THR A 646 2.32 -23.29 -14.90
N ALA A 647 3.54 -22.76 -14.78
CA ALA A 647 3.88 -21.71 -13.82
C ALA A 647 4.64 -20.57 -14.48
N LEU A 648 4.71 -19.43 -13.79
CA LEU A 648 5.62 -18.35 -14.17
C LEU A 648 7.07 -18.79 -13.89
N PRO A 649 8.04 -18.49 -14.78
CA PRO A 649 9.46 -18.65 -14.48
C PRO A 649 9.84 -17.85 -13.23
N GLN A 650 10.79 -18.39 -12.46
CA GLN A 650 11.42 -17.61 -11.40
C GLN A 650 12.51 -16.72 -12.01
N ALA A 651 12.71 -15.54 -11.43
CA ALA A 651 13.81 -14.66 -11.84
C ALA A 651 15.18 -15.31 -11.60
N ALA A 652 16.17 -14.85 -12.35
CA ALA A 652 17.54 -15.31 -12.20
C ALA A 652 18.05 -15.00 -10.79
N GLU A 653 18.83 -15.92 -10.21
CA GLU A 653 19.58 -15.66 -8.99
C GLU A 653 20.91 -14.99 -9.33
N LEU A 654 21.29 -14.03 -8.50
CA LEU A 654 22.65 -13.51 -8.46
C LEU A 654 23.30 -13.94 -7.15
N LEU A 655 24.24 -14.89 -7.24
CA LEU A 655 24.90 -15.46 -6.06
C LEU A 655 26.13 -14.62 -5.69
N THR A 656 26.04 -13.92 -4.56
CA THR A 656 27.11 -13.07 -3.99
C THR A 656 27.50 -13.48 -2.58
N LEU A 657 28.68 -13.03 -2.14
CA LEU A 657 29.11 -13.23 -0.76
C LEU A 657 28.15 -12.49 0.20
N ALA A 658 27.85 -13.11 1.35
CA ALA A 658 27.08 -12.47 2.40
C ALA A 658 27.84 -11.28 3.01
N ASP A 659 27.09 -10.29 3.50
CA ASP A 659 27.68 -9.06 4.02
C ASP A 659 28.42 -9.27 5.37
N ALA A 660 28.13 -10.38 6.06
CA ALA A 660 28.84 -10.76 7.29
C ALA A 660 30.36 -10.91 7.07
N PRO A 661 31.19 -10.71 8.11
CA PRO A 661 32.62 -10.99 8.08
C PRO A 661 32.91 -12.42 7.58
N ILE A 662 33.90 -12.58 6.71
CA ILE A 662 34.35 -13.91 6.31
C ILE A 662 35.08 -14.50 7.51
N GLU A 663 34.77 -15.76 7.84
CA GLU A 663 35.50 -16.45 8.91
C GLU A 663 36.90 -16.84 8.40
N LEU A 664 37.92 -16.12 8.86
CA LEU A 664 39.32 -16.39 8.53
C LEU A 664 40.06 -16.89 9.77
N GLU A 665 40.78 -18.01 9.63
CA GLU A 665 41.61 -18.55 10.71
C GLU A 665 43.02 -18.87 10.21
N LEU A 666 44.02 -18.74 11.09
CA LEU A 666 45.39 -19.13 10.76
C LEU A 666 45.57 -20.64 10.90
N MET A 667 46.22 -21.24 9.91
CA MET A 667 46.66 -22.63 10.01
C MET A 667 47.71 -22.78 11.11
N ALA A 668 47.61 -23.86 11.88
CA ALA A 668 48.63 -24.20 12.87
C ALA A 668 49.97 -24.43 12.17
N ARG A 669 51.02 -23.73 12.61
CA ARG A 669 52.40 -24.01 12.16
C ARG A 669 52.80 -25.36 12.74
N THR A 670 52.97 -26.38 11.90
CA THR A 670 53.72 -27.57 12.31
C THR A 670 55.15 -27.12 12.62
N ALA A 671 55.53 -27.27 13.89
CA ALA A 671 56.85 -26.94 14.41
C ALA A 671 57.97 -27.74 13.74
#